data_AF-A0A090KS68-F1
#
_entry.id   AF-A0A090KS68-F1
#
_cell.length_a   1.000
_cell.length_b   1.000
_cell.length_c   1.000
_cell.angle_alpha   90.00
_cell.angle_beta   90.00
_cell.angle_gamma   90.00
#
_symmetry.space_group_name_H-M   'P 1'
#
loop_
_entity.id
_entity.type
_entity.pdbx_description
1 polymer ?
#
loop_
_entity_poly.entity_id
_entity_poly.type
_entity_poly.pdbx_seq_one_letter_code
_entity_poly.pdbx_strand_id
1 'polypeptide(L)'
;MSLLEKRSHFILPIFLLYIFLFDLSYCIEFTTTIDQEKYSCSSFIDNTFEDKALRSFYNILNDIILQVSKPFPHQDLLNNDELDNMGNGVVHSIQYKSTKWFQYIQGWLIIAFIFLFITFSFPILWIIYRICSYCSMTKNESQESLDYSCFRKYFLNFILIIIVVIKLIICGSIFMSLIYAEYGGDKLPDRIGTCFNDLSLYKRNTDAAFRNLLIENFKELNASMVSSISRGGNDIIENVKKNTGNNILDTIRNKTEIVKRLVKDFENLYNSTEEAAKGVKRLKNEWEKFKNLSRKELIECIDKNQMPESGVCRMFKDHLETLPNPIEEIPKNVMLKDLINLLKDYEKVNLIEHLNRIEAPFNELEDKVQLILNTHKHIVFNKLKIAGDYLFTLSERITAQLRLLDFNKYSTQIIHHFGPDSYYPIILKWIWIGGLIIGFIYAINSLCYMLAILYGIFGKKTDFYETDCCSKSTGGKYMNCGIWTSIITMTILSIITVLLMITTTNTSNLVCLPYKNPFQRNDILSMLERIIQRTNHTGITNGEFAILREGRMPSDIIRACGRNETFYKMFGLDNTYHFLDLSSYRQEFVNVEKELEQYIHKMTGQYDFKEYLDDQFKTALSMIPNLNDINKWQDSLNTESLKETLERMDLTTYIKDLNLFLSNNPIPSPNIDAIKSLMGNLELLEKENASPLRNDISNIIKNMEKFSLDLSQLNINFQDLRDRLIMAQSTIVKGLRSEISSSTKDIINKWKNDVEEYLSYIKKKMNEDVTTCKPIADITRGIFASVCNQIVDPLNGIWAAMMLYIFLSIPMIIIGNYVIKEYKNTLSYNNWRKNNRLFSPAYQSPIGNTFATDAFEIRNKDVNPYGVPAEIFNNPSTIKPYGIYRS
;
A
#
# COMPACT_ATOMS: atom_id res chain seq x y z
N MET A 1 38.59 -24.08 -6.41
CA MET A 1 38.20 -22.68 -6.67
C MET A 1 39.28 -21.98 -7.50
N SER A 2 39.58 -22.50 -8.70
CA SER A 2 40.57 -21.93 -9.63
C SER A 2 40.32 -22.35 -11.10
N LEU A 3 39.09 -22.75 -11.42
CA LEU A 3 38.67 -23.18 -12.77
C LEU A 3 37.51 -22.37 -13.36
N LEU A 4 37.06 -21.31 -12.67
CA LEU A 4 35.89 -20.52 -13.06
C LEU A 4 36.19 -19.13 -13.64
N GLU A 5 37.46 -18.72 -13.76
CA GLU A 5 37.84 -17.36 -14.19
C GLU A 5 38.05 -17.20 -15.71
N LYS A 6 38.11 -18.28 -16.49
CA LYS A 6 38.42 -18.22 -17.93
C LYS A 6 37.22 -18.18 -18.90
N ARG A 7 35.98 -18.10 -18.41
CA ARG A 7 34.77 -18.08 -19.27
C ARG A 7 34.07 -16.71 -19.40
N SER A 8 34.59 -15.66 -18.78
CA SER A 8 33.96 -14.32 -18.80
C SER A 8 34.12 -13.58 -20.14
N HIS A 9 35.20 -13.82 -20.89
CA HIS A 9 35.49 -13.06 -22.12
C HIS A 9 34.68 -13.46 -23.37
N PHE A 10 33.94 -14.57 -23.33
CA PHE A 10 33.10 -15.01 -24.46
C PHE A 10 31.62 -14.65 -24.33
N ILE A 11 31.16 -14.24 -23.14
CA ILE A 11 29.74 -13.93 -22.91
C ILE A 11 29.44 -12.46 -23.25
N LEU A 12 30.39 -11.55 -23.03
CA LEU A 12 30.23 -10.13 -23.34
C LEU A 12 30.01 -9.81 -24.83
N PRO A 13 30.74 -10.42 -25.80
CA PRO A 13 30.49 -10.15 -27.21
C PRO A 13 29.19 -10.81 -27.72
N ILE A 14 28.73 -11.91 -27.11
CA ILE A 14 27.43 -12.53 -27.43
C ILE A 14 26.28 -11.68 -26.90
N PHE A 15 26.43 -11.10 -25.70
CA PHE A 15 25.44 -10.19 -25.12
C PHE A 15 25.38 -8.87 -25.90
N LEU A 16 26.52 -8.35 -26.34
CA LEU A 16 26.58 -7.19 -27.24
C LEU A 16 26.00 -7.51 -28.64
N LEU A 17 26.21 -8.71 -29.18
CA LEU A 17 25.56 -9.13 -30.43
C LEU A 17 24.04 -9.28 -30.26
N TYR A 18 23.57 -9.74 -29.09
CA TYR A 18 22.15 -9.84 -28.78
C TYR A 18 21.48 -8.46 -28.62
N ILE A 19 22.21 -7.48 -28.08
CA ILE A 19 21.75 -6.08 -27.97
C ILE A 19 21.77 -5.37 -29.33
N PHE A 20 22.70 -5.72 -30.23
CA PHE A 20 22.76 -5.13 -31.58
C PHE A 20 21.80 -5.80 -32.60
N LEU A 21 21.28 -6.99 -32.32
CA LEU A 21 20.31 -7.69 -33.18
C LEU A 21 18.84 -7.38 -32.85
N PHE A 22 18.57 -6.81 -31.67
CA PHE A 22 17.27 -6.20 -31.39
C PHE A 22 17.41 -4.70 -31.63
N ASP A 23 16.94 -4.23 -32.78
CA ASP A 23 16.50 -2.85 -32.90
C ASP A 23 15.68 -2.53 -31.64
N LEU A 24 16.14 -1.55 -30.85
CA LEU A 24 15.29 -0.93 -29.84
C LEU A 24 14.16 -0.23 -30.59
N SER A 25 13.14 -1.01 -30.93
CA SER A 25 11.77 -0.52 -31.04
C SER A 25 11.52 0.22 -29.73
N TYR A 26 11.46 1.55 -29.80
CA TYR A 26 10.94 2.37 -28.71
C TYR A 26 9.49 1.93 -28.49
N CYS A 27 9.28 0.91 -27.65
CA CYS A 27 7.96 0.50 -27.22
C CYS A 27 7.36 1.63 -26.38
N ILE A 28 6.10 1.96 -26.65
CA ILE A 28 5.37 2.99 -25.92
C ILE A 28 5.18 2.49 -24.49
N GLU A 29 5.82 3.14 -23.52
CA GLU A 29 5.67 2.82 -22.10
C GLU A 29 4.38 3.44 -21.57
N PHE A 30 3.32 2.64 -21.48
CA PHE A 30 2.01 3.08 -21.01
C PHE A 30 2.02 3.31 -19.49
N THR A 31 1.38 4.41 -19.05
CA THR A 31 1.30 4.75 -17.62
C THR A 31 0.47 3.73 -16.82
N THR A 32 1.05 3.23 -15.72
CA THR A 32 0.43 2.22 -14.83
C THR A 32 -0.03 2.85 -13.50
N THR A 33 -0.69 3.99 -13.55
CA THR A 33 -1.07 4.70 -12.31
C THR A 33 -2.43 4.26 -11.80
N ILE A 34 -2.45 3.31 -10.86
CA ILE A 34 -3.51 3.24 -9.84
C ILE A 34 -2.84 2.94 -8.51
N ASP A 35 -2.64 3.99 -7.70
CA ASP A 35 -2.31 3.82 -6.29
C ASP A 35 -3.45 3.04 -5.62
N GLN A 36 -3.15 1.83 -5.15
CA GLN A 36 -4.14 0.99 -4.49
C GLN A 36 -4.35 1.52 -3.07
N GLU A 37 -5.37 2.34 -2.88
CA GLU A 37 -5.95 2.57 -1.55
C GLU A 37 -6.17 1.20 -0.87
N LYS A 38 -5.64 1.05 0.35
CA LYS A 38 -5.59 -0.24 1.04
C LYS A 38 -6.98 -0.63 1.54
N TYR A 39 -7.49 -1.76 1.07
CA TYR A 39 -8.73 -2.37 1.58
C TYR A 39 -8.59 -2.69 3.08
N SER A 40 -9.62 -2.35 3.85
CA SER A 40 -9.64 -2.36 5.31
C SER A 40 -10.46 -3.50 5.91
N CYS A 41 -11.40 -4.08 5.16
CA CYS A 41 -12.32 -5.14 5.58
C CYS A 41 -11.60 -6.45 5.97
N SER A 42 -10.43 -6.73 5.39
CA SER A 42 -9.64 -7.92 5.74
C SER A 42 -8.93 -7.80 7.10
N SER A 43 -8.81 -6.59 7.66
CA SER A 43 -8.14 -6.37 8.95
C SER A 43 -8.82 -7.08 10.13
N PHE A 44 -10.10 -7.43 10.01
CA PHE A 44 -10.88 -8.12 11.03
C PHE A 44 -10.60 -9.64 11.09
N ILE A 45 -9.91 -10.20 10.08
CA ILE A 45 -9.61 -11.63 9.99
C ILE A 45 -8.49 -12.02 10.96
N ASP A 46 -7.48 -11.17 11.11
CA ASP A 46 -6.29 -11.45 11.93
C ASP A 46 -6.50 -11.12 13.41
N ASN A 47 -7.37 -10.15 13.72
CA ASN A 47 -7.69 -9.70 15.08
C ASN A 47 -8.81 -10.51 15.75
N THR A 48 -8.89 -11.82 15.48
CA THR A 48 -10.05 -12.63 15.89
C THR A 48 -10.13 -12.85 17.40
N PHE A 49 -9.02 -13.19 18.07
CA PHE A 49 -8.97 -13.37 19.52
C PHE A 49 -7.54 -13.17 20.05
N GLU A 50 -7.37 -12.40 21.14
CA GLU A 50 -6.08 -12.29 21.82
C GLU A 50 -5.71 -13.58 22.58
N ASP A 51 -6.70 -14.35 23.04
CA ASP A 51 -6.49 -15.57 23.82
C ASP A 51 -6.33 -16.82 22.93
N LYS A 52 -5.12 -17.41 22.97
CA LYS A 52 -4.77 -18.63 22.23
C LYS A 52 -5.54 -19.87 22.69
N ALA A 53 -5.91 -19.97 23.97
CA ALA A 53 -6.60 -21.13 24.52
C ALA A 53 -8.05 -21.20 24.04
N LEU A 54 -8.78 -20.08 24.07
CA LEU A 54 -10.15 -20.03 23.51
C LEU A 54 -10.16 -20.25 22.00
N ARG A 55 -9.17 -19.72 21.26
CA ARG A 55 -9.03 -20.00 19.83
C ARG A 55 -8.87 -21.51 19.56
N SER A 56 -8.04 -22.19 20.34
CA SER A 56 -7.88 -23.65 20.21
C SER A 56 -9.18 -24.39 20.56
N PHE A 57 -9.90 -23.95 21.59
CA PHE A 57 -11.18 -24.53 21.99
C PHE A 57 -12.23 -24.41 20.86
N TYR A 58 -12.38 -23.24 20.24
CA TYR A 58 -13.32 -23.04 19.13
C TYR A 58 -12.93 -23.83 17.88
N ASN A 59 -11.64 -23.98 17.59
CA ASN A 59 -11.19 -24.82 16.46
C ASN A 59 -11.57 -26.28 16.66
N ILE A 60 -11.30 -26.85 17.84
CA ILE A 60 -11.69 -28.24 18.17
C ILE A 60 -13.21 -28.40 18.07
N LEU A 61 -13.96 -27.42 18.55
CA LEU A 61 -15.42 -27.44 18.48
C LEU A 61 -15.93 -27.40 17.04
N ASN A 62 -15.32 -26.58 16.18
CA ASN A 62 -15.64 -26.53 14.75
C ASN A 62 -15.38 -27.85 14.04
N ASP A 63 -14.31 -28.57 14.40
CA ASP A 63 -14.03 -29.92 13.88
C ASP A 63 -15.10 -30.93 14.31
N ILE A 64 -15.54 -30.88 15.57
CA ILE A 64 -16.65 -31.71 16.07
C ILE A 64 -17.94 -31.38 15.31
N ILE A 65 -18.25 -30.10 15.11
CA ILE A 65 -19.44 -29.66 14.38
C ILE A 65 -19.39 -30.17 12.94
N LEU A 66 -18.23 -30.13 12.29
CA LEU A 66 -18.04 -30.65 10.93
C LEU A 66 -18.27 -32.15 10.85
N GLN A 67 -17.83 -32.94 11.83
CA GLN A 67 -18.01 -34.40 11.86
C GLN A 67 -19.47 -34.81 12.10
N VAL A 68 -20.19 -34.07 12.94
CA VAL A 68 -21.58 -34.38 13.31
C VAL A 68 -22.56 -33.87 12.25
N SER A 69 -22.24 -32.75 11.60
CA SER A 69 -23.15 -32.08 10.67
C SER A 69 -23.05 -32.64 9.25
N LYS A 70 -24.21 -32.82 8.60
CA LYS A 70 -24.27 -33.15 7.17
C LYS A 70 -24.34 -31.88 6.31
N PRO A 71 -23.85 -31.92 5.05
CA PRO A 71 -24.13 -30.87 4.07
C PRO A 71 -25.63 -30.66 3.90
N PHE A 72 -26.06 -29.42 3.65
CA PHE A 72 -27.48 -29.08 3.53
C PHE A 72 -28.05 -29.63 2.21
N PRO A 73 -28.98 -30.60 2.25
CA PRO A 73 -29.52 -31.23 1.04
C PRO A 73 -30.67 -30.38 0.48
N HIS A 74 -30.34 -29.18 0.00
CA HIS A 74 -31.32 -28.17 -0.41
C HIS A 74 -32.26 -28.65 -1.54
N GLN A 75 -31.80 -29.56 -2.41
CA GLN A 75 -32.61 -30.14 -3.48
C GLN A 75 -33.69 -31.08 -2.95
N ASP A 76 -33.38 -31.82 -1.88
CA ASP A 76 -34.27 -32.78 -1.26
C ASP A 76 -35.28 -32.14 -0.31
N LEU A 77 -34.85 -31.08 0.37
CA LEU A 77 -35.65 -30.38 1.38
C LEU A 77 -36.55 -29.32 0.75
N LEU A 78 -36.03 -28.48 -0.14
CA LEU A 78 -36.79 -27.36 -0.68
C LEU A 78 -37.10 -27.63 -2.16
N ASN A 79 -38.38 -27.65 -2.50
CA ASN A 79 -38.83 -27.65 -3.89
C ASN A 79 -38.76 -26.25 -4.47
N ASN A 80 -38.89 -26.19 -5.79
CA ASN A 80 -38.84 -24.95 -6.54
C ASN A 80 -39.95 -23.96 -6.10
N ASP A 81 -41.18 -24.44 -5.88
CA ASP A 81 -42.31 -23.60 -5.43
C ASP A 81 -42.16 -23.16 -3.97
N GLU A 82 -41.46 -23.95 -3.15
CA GLU A 82 -41.17 -23.62 -1.75
C GLU A 82 -40.08 -22.53 -1.62
N LEU A 83 -39.27 -22.33 -2.66
CA LEU A 83 -38.23 -21.29 -2.70
C LEU A 83 -38.81 -19.90 -3.06
N ASP A 84 -39.93 -19.83 -3.79
CA ASP A 84 -40.54 -18.55 -4.22
C ASP A 84 -41.08 -17.73 -3.04
N ASN A 85 -41.58 -18.42 -2.02
CA ASN A 85 -41.99 -17.81 -0.78
C ASN A 85 -41.20 -18.47 0.35
N MET A 86 -39.89 -18.18 0.43
CA MET A 86 -38.96 -18.86 1.33
C MET A 86 -39.45 -18.89 2.79
N GLY A 87 -40.16 -17.85 3.27
CA GLY A 87 -40.75 -17.84 4.61
C GLY A 87 -41.80 -18.94 4.79
N ASN A 88 -42.87 -18.93 3.98
CA ASN A 88 -43.95 -19.92 4.10
C ASN A 88 -43.57 -21.30 3.54
N GLY A 89 -42.68 -21.33 2.56
CA GLY A 89 -42.23 -22.53 1.86
C GLY A 89 -41.26 -23.37 2.68
N VAL A 90 -40.42 -22.76 3.53
CA VAL A 90 -39.64 -23.52 4.52
C VAL A 90 -40.57 -24.14 5.56
N VAL A 91 -41.57 -23.41 6.04
CA VAL A 91 -42.57 -23.95 6.99
C VAL A 91 -43.35 -25.10 6.36
N HIS A 92 -43.81 -24.94 5.11
CA HIS A 92 -44.46 -25.98 4.34
C HIS A 92 -43.55 -27.21 4.16
N SER A 93 -42.31 -27.02 3.74
CA SER A 93 -41.32 -28.10 3.59
C SER A 93 -41.09 -28.85 4.90
N ILE A 94 -40.98 -28.15 6.03
CA ILE A 94 -40.82 -28.77 7.36
C ILE A 94 -42.06 -29.63 7.70
N GLN A 95 -43.27 -29.16 7.39
CA GLN A 95 -44.50 -29.90 7.66
C GLN A 95 -44.64 -31.16 6.79
N TYR A 96 -44.40 -31.05 5.48
CA TYR A 96 -44.64 -32.14 4.53
C TYR A 96 -43.44 -33.08 4.31
N LYS A 97 -42.21 -32.61 4.53
CA LYS A 97 -40.96 -33.38 4.37
C LYS A 97 -40.21 -33.54 5.70
N SER A 98 -40.94 -33.60 6.80
CA SER A 98 -40.40 -33.70 8.16
C SER A 98 -39.36 -34.82 8.31
N THR A 99 -39.58 -35.99 7.69
CA THR A 99 -38.64 -37.12 7.71
C THR A 99 -37.27 -36.79 7.15
N LYS A 100 -37.19 -36.03 6.05
CA LYS A 100 -35.92 -35.60 5.45
C LYS A 100 -35.22 -34.55 6.32
N TRP A 101 -35.98 -33.62 6.91
CA TRP A 101 -35.45 -32.66 7.88
C TRP A 101 -34.87 -33.36 9.12
N PHE A 102 -35.54 -34.40 9.63
CA PHE A 102 -35.02 -35.23 10.71
C PHE A 102 -33.73 -35.96 10.33
N GLN A 103 -33.62 -36.49 9.10
CA GLN A 103 -32.39 -37.15 8.62
C GLN A 103 -31.20 -36.19 8.49
N TYR A 104 -31.46 -34.92 8.16
CA TYR A 104 -30.46 -33.86 8.08
C TYR A 104 -29.91 -33.49 9.46
N ILE A 105 -30.78 -33.26 10.45
CA ILE A 105 -30.40 -32.85 11.82
C ILE A 105 -30.14 -34.06 12.74
N GLN A 106 -30.22 -35.29 12.23
CA GLN A 106 -30.21 -36.53 13.02
C GLN A 106 -29.06 -36.62 14.03
N GLY A 107 -27.83 -36.24 13.65
CA GLY A 107 -26.66 -36.29 14.53
C GLY A 107 -26.85 -35.42 15.78
N TRP A 108 -27.27 -34.17 15.58
CA TRP A 108 -27.52 -33.22 16.66
C TRP A 108 -28.74 -33.59 17.50
N LEU A 109 -29.78 -34.18 16.90
CA LEU A 109 -30.95 -34.67 17.63
C LEU A 109 -30.61 -35.85 18.53
N ILE A 110 -29.76 -36.78 18.08
CA ILE A 110 -29.30 -37.90 18.92
C ILE A 110 -28.51 -37.38 20.12
N ILE A 111 -27.58 -36.43 19.90
CA ILE A 111 -26.81 -35.81 20.98
C ILE A 111 -27.72 -35.07 21.96
N ALA A 112 -28.65 -34.27 21.45
CA ALA A 112 -29.63 -33.55 22.26
C ALA A 112 -30.51 -34.50 23.09
N PHE A 113 -31.01 -35.58 22.47
CA PHE A 113 -31.85 -36.57 23.13
C PHE A 113 -31.10 -37.30 24.23
N ILE A 114 -29.89 -37.81 23.95
CA ILE A 114 -29.06 -38.50 24.95
C ILE A 114 -28.75 -37.56 26.12
N PHE A 115 -28.38 -36.31 25.83
CA PHE A 115 -28.08 -35.33 26.86
C PHE A 115 -29.30 -35.00 27.72
N LEU A 116 -30.45 -34.71 27.12
CA LEU A 116 -31.69 -34.44 27.86
C LEU A 116 -32.16 -35.67 28.63
N PHE A 117 -32.08 -36.86 28.07
CA PHE A 117 -32.45 -38.10 28.75
C PHE A 117 -31.61 -38.33 30.01
N ILE A 118 -30.28 -38.16 29.91
CA ILE A 118 -29.38 -38.28 31.07
C ILE A 118 -29.68 -37.19 32.10
N THR A 119 -29.79 -35.94 31.67
CA THR A 119 -29.95 -34.78 32.57
C THR A 119 -31.35 -34.69 33.20
N PHE A 120 -32.37 -35.30 32.59
CA PHE A 120 -33.71 -35.41 33.15
C PHE A 120 -33.84 -36.63 34.08
N SER A 121 -33.33 -37.78 33.65
CA SER A 121 -33.42 -39.02 34.43
C SER A 121 -32.60 -38.95 35.71
N PHE A 122 -31.41 -38.33 35.68
CA PHE A 122 -30.52 -38.28 36.84
C PHE A 122 -31.12 -37.55 38.06
N PRO A 123 -31.67 -36.31 37.96
CA PRO A 123 -32.38 -35.65 39.07
C PRO A 123 -33.51 -36.51 39.65
N ILE A 124 -34.32 -37.13 38.80
CA ILE A 124 -35.47 -37.95 39.24
C ILE A 124 -34.98 -39.18 40.00
N LEU A 125 -34.04 -39.94 39.42
CA LEU A 125 -33.46 -41.11 40.06
C LEU A 125 -32.75 -40.74 41.36
N TRP A 126 -32.07 -39.60 41.42
CA TRP A 126 -31.42 -39.12 42.62
C TRP A 126 -32.43 -38.75 43.71
N ILE A 127 -33.52 -38.05 43.38
CA ILE A 127 -34.57 -37.69 44.34
C ILE A 127 -35.24 -38.97 44.88
N ILE A 128 -35.58 -39.92 44.01
CA ILE A 128 -36.13 -41.23 44.41
C ILE A 128 -35.15 -41.97 45.32
N TYR A 129 -33.88 -42.06 44.95
CA TYR A 129 -32.83 -42.67 45.77
C TYR A 129 -32.75 -42.03 47.16
N ARG A 130 -32.82 -40.69 47.23
CA ARG A 130 -32.79 -39.96 48.51
C ARG A 130 -34.03 -40.20 49.37
N ILE A 131 -35.22 -40.24 48.76
CA ILE A 131 -36.47 -40.56 49.47
C ILE A 131 -36.42 -42.01 49.98
N CYS A 132 -36.05 -42.97 49.13
CA CYS A 132 -35.93 -44.38 49.50
C CYS A 132 -34.86 -44.60 50.58
N SER A 133 -33.72 -43.92 50.50
CA SER A 133 -32.68 -43.95 51.52
C SER A 133 -33.14 -43.36 52.85
N TYR A 134 -34.02 -42.35 52.83
CA TYR A 134 -34.60 -41.77 54.04
C TYR A 134 -35.64 -42.72 54.66
N CYS A 135 -36.46 -43.37 53.84
CA CYS A 135 -37.44 -44.37 54.28
C CYS A 135 -36.81 -45.68 54.80
N SER A 136 -35.61 -46.06 54.32
CA SER A 136 -34.91 -47.26 54.79
C SER A 136 -34.00 -47.03 56.01
N MET A 137 -33.67 -45.78 56.34
CA MET A 137 -32.91 -45.40 57.54
C MET A 137 -33.67 -45.67 58.86
N THR A 138 -34.95 -46.04 58.81
CA THR A 138 -35.69 -46.50 60.01
C THR A 138 -35.39 -47.95 60.40
N LYS A 139 -34.54 -48.70 59.66
CA LYS A 139 -34.29 -50.12 59.98
C LYS A 139 -32.86 -50.63 60.13
N ASN A 140 -31.78 -49.88 59.85
CA ASN A 140 -30.42 -50.42 60.02
C ASN A 140 -29.42 -49.41 60.61
N GLU A 141 -29.22 -49.44 61.94
CA GLU A 141 -27.94 -49.07 62.56
C GLU A 141 -26.95 -50.22 62.33
N SER A 142 -26.33 -50.31 61.14
CA SER A 142 -25.20 -51.21 60.93
C SER A 142 -23.89 -50.44 61.03
N GLN A 143 -23.16 -50.74 62.10
CA GLN A 143 -21.74 -50.43 62.29
C GLN A 143 -20.93 -50.86 61.06
N GLU A 144 -20.29 -49.93 60.37
CA GLU A 144 -19.16 -50.24 59.48
C GLU A 144 -17.85 -49.73 60.09
N SER A 145 -16.85 -50.60 59.98
CA SER A 145 -15.56 -50.63 60.65
C SER A 145 -14.62 -49.49 60.27
N LEU A 146 -13.75 -49.14 61.22
CA LEU A 146 -13.13 -47.82 61.33
C LEU A 146 -11.81 -47.60 60.55
N ASP A 147 -11.20 -48.58 59.89
CA ASP A 147 -9.77 -48.46 59.50
C ASP A 147 -9.40 -48.34 58.00
N TYR A 148 -10.34 -48.41 57.05
CA TYR A 148 -10.07 -48.06 55.63
C TYR A 148 -10.58 -46.65 55.22
N SER A 149 -10.91 -45.82 56.22
CA SER A 149 -11.70 -44.59 56.06
C SER A 149 -10.89 -43.36 55.60
N CYS A 150 -9.60 -43.27 55.93
CA CYS A 150 -8.80 -42.06 55.75
C CYS A 150 -8.36 -41.84 54.28
N PHE A 151 -7.81 -42.87 53.63
CA PHE A 151 -7.37 -42.78 52.23
C PHE A 151 -8.54 -42.49 51.27
N ARG A 152 -9.66 -43.21 51.43
CA ARG A 152 -10.89 -42.99 50.64
C ARG A 152 -11.39 -41.55 50.76
N LYS A 153 -11.31 -40.96 51.95
CA LYS A 153 -11.72 -39.57 52.22
C LYS A 153 -10.82 -38.56 51.52
N TYR A 154 -9.50 -38.71 51.60
CA TYR A 154 -8.57 -37.81 50.90
C TYR A 154 -8.69 -37.94 49.39
N PHE A 155 -8.86 -39.17 48.89
CA PHE A 155 -9.02 -39.44 47.46
C PHE A 155 -10.30 -38.83 46.88
N LEU A 156 -11.46 -38.99 47.53
CA LEU A 156 -12.72 -38.39 47.07
C LEU A 156 -12.69 -36.86 47.09
N ASN A 157 -12.06 -36.27 48.11
CA ASN A 157 -11.86 -34.82 48.17
C ASN A 157 -10.89 -34.31 47.09
N PHE A 158 -9.83 -35.07 46.80
CA PHE A 158 -8.91 -34.74 45.73
C PHE A 158 -9.59 -34.74 44.35
N ILE A 159 -10.38 -35.76 44.05
CA ILE A 159 -11.19 -35.79 42.81
C ILE A 159 -12.17 -34.61 42.79
N LEU A 160 -12.84 -34.33 43.91
CA LEU A 160 -13.79 -33.23 43.99
C LEU A 160 -13.12 -31.86 43.74
N ILE A 161 -11.90 -31.64 44.27
CA ILE A 161 -11.08 -30.46 43.97
C ILE A 161 -10.82 -30.35 42.47
N ILE A 162 -10.38 -31.44 41.83
CA ILE A 162 -10.11 -31.46 40.38
C ILE A 162 -11.38 -31.06 39.60
N ILE A 163 -12.53 -31.67 39.91
CA ILE A 163 -13.77 -31.37 39.19
C ILE A 163 -14.21 -29.92 39.43
N VAL A 164 -14.08 -29.38 40.65
CA VAL A 164 -14.38 -27.96 40.93
C VAL A 164 -13.46 -27.03 40.16
N VAL A 165 -12.15 -27.30 40.13
CA VAL A 165 -11.18 -26.49 39.36
C VAL A 165 -11.53 -26.50 37.87
N ILE A 166 -11.81 -27.68 37.29
CA ILE A 166 -12.24 -27.78 35.90
C ILE A 166 -13.54 -26.99 35.66
N LYS A 167 -14.52 -27.09 36.55
CA LYS A 167 -15.78 -26.34 36.43
C LYS A 167 -15.59 -24.82 36.56
N LEU A 168 -14.63 -24.35 37.36
CA LEU A 168 -14.28 -22.93 37.43
C LEU A 168 -13.66 -22.43 36.11
N ILE A 169 -12.78 -23.22 35.49
CA ILE A 169 -12.21 -22.91 34.17
C ILE A 169 -13.32 -22.84 33.11
N ILE A 170 -14.23 -23.81 33.12
CA ILE A 170 -15.39 -23.84 32.21
C ILE A 170 -16.32 -22.64 32.47
N CYS A 171 -16.52 -22.25 33.72
CA CYS A 171 -17.32 -21.07 34.04
C CYS A 171 -16.65 -19.79 33.49
N GLY A 172 -15.32 -19.68 33.62
CA GLY A 172 -14.55 -18.60 32.99
C GLY A 172 -14.65 -18.58 31.47
N SER A 173 -14.63 -19.74 30.81
CA SER A 173 -14.79 -19.81 29.35
C SER A 173 -16.19 -19.41 28.88
N ILE A 174 -17.24 -19.67 29.66
CA ILE A 174 -18.61 -19.17 29.38
C ILE A 174 -18.63 -17.64 29.39
N PHE A 175 -18.06 -17.00 30.43
CA PHE A 175 -18.03 -15.54 30.53
C PHE A 175 -17.18 -14.89 29.43
N MET A 176 -15.98 -15.44 29.17
CA MET A 176 -15.12 -14.93 28.09
C MET A 176 -15.79 -15.06 26.72
N SER A 177 -16.42 -16.21 26.44
CA SER A 177 -17.14 -16.40 25.18
C SER A 177 -18.37 -15.49 25.06
N LEU A 178 -19.03 -15.15 26.18
CA LEU A 178 -20.13 -14.19 26.21
C LEU A 178 -19.65 -12.77 25.90
N ILE A 179 -18.53 -12.33 26.47
CA ILE A 179 -17.92 -11.02 26.19
C ILE A 179 -17.53 -10.94 24.71
N TYR A 180 -16.91 -11.98 24.16
CA TYR A 180 -16.53 -12.00 22.75
C TYR A 180 -17.75 -11.99 21.81
N ALA A 181 -18.80 -12.75 22.11
CA ALA A 181 -20.04 -12.73 21.33
C ALA A 181 -20.72 -11.35 21.34
N GLU A 182 -20.75 -10.68 22.50
CA GLU A 182 -21.28 -9.32 22.66
C GLU A 182 -20.46 -8.31 21.86
N TYR A 183 -19.14 -8.29 22.05
CA TYR A 183 -18.24 -7.39 21.34
C TYR A 183 -18.31 -7.59 19.82
N GLY A 184 -18.37 -8.86 19.39
CA GLY A 184 -18.55 -9.21 17.98
C GLY A 184 -19.88 -8.70 17.41
N GLY A 185 -20.95 -8.79 18.18
CA GLY A 185 -22.27 -8.27 17.82
C GLY A 185 -22.31 -6.74 17.76
N ASP A 186 -21.76 -6.06 18.76
CA ASP A 186 -21.73 -4.59 18.85
C ASP A 186 -20.96 -3.97 17.67
N LYS A 187 -19.82 -4.55 17.30
CA LYS A 187 -18.99 -4.10 16.17
C LYS A 187 -19.44 -4.60 14.81
N LEU A 188 -20.47 -5.45 14.74
CA LEU A 188 -20.93 -6.01 13.47
C LEU A 188 -21.36 -4.94 12.44
N PRO A 189 -22.15 -3.90 12.80
CA PRO A 189 -22.62 -2.92 11.83
C PRO A 189 -21.47 -2.08 11.26
N ASP A 190 -20.51 -1.67 12.09
CA ASP A 190 -19.33 -0.91 11.69
C ASP A 190 -18.44 -1.73 10.73
N ARG A 191 -18.21 -3.01 11.05
CA ARG A 191 -17.40 -3.92 10.23
C ARG A 191 -18.05 -4.18 8.88
N ILE A 192 -19.35 -4.45 8.85
CA ILE A 192 -20.11 -4.63 7.61
C ILE A 192 -20.10 -3.33 6.78
N GLY A 193 -20.34 -2.18 7.40
CA GLY A 193 -20.27 -0.88 6.73
C GLY A 193 -18.91 -0.61 6.09
N THR A 194 -17.82 -0.93 6.80
CA THR A 194 -16.44 -0.87 6.30
C THR A 194 -16.25 -1.77 5.07
N CYS A 195 -16.77 -3.00 5.10
CA CYS A 195 -16.70 -3.92 3.97
C CYS A 195 -17.51 -3.45 2.74
N PHE A 196 -18.65 -2.80 2.93
CA PHE A 196 -19.39 -2.18 1.82
C PHE A 196 -18.67 -0.94 1.27
N ASN A 197 -18.02 -0.14 2.11
CA ASN A 197 -17.19 0.98 1.65
C ASN A 197 -16.02 0.50 0.80
N ASP A 198 -15.34 -0.58 1.21
CA ASP A 198 -14.29 -1.22 0.41
C ASP A 198 -14.82 -1.75 -0.93
N LEU A 199 -16.07 -2.22 -0.98
CA LEU A 199 -16.71 -2.67 -2.22
C LEU A 199 -17.02 -1.50 -3.17
N SER A 200 -17.45 -0.36 -2.61
CA SER A 200 -17.58 0.92 -3.34
C SER A 200 -16.22 1.42 -3.84
N LEU A 201 -15.16 1.28 -3.05
CA LEU A 201 -13.79 1.61 -3.44
C LEU A 201 -13.30 0.72 -4.59
N TYR A 202 -13.50 -0.59 -4.48
CA TYR A 202 -13.16 -1.54 -5.55
C TYR A 202 -13.87 -1.17 -6.86
N LYS A 203 -15.15 -0.81 -6.82
CA LYS A 203 -15.91 -0.31 -7.97
C LYS A 203 -15.25 0.92 -8.60
N ARG A 204 -14.88 1.93 -7.80
CA ARG A 204 -14.23 3.16 -8.28
C ARG A 204 -12.86 2.87 -8.92
N ASN A 205 -12.06 2.03 -8.29
CA ASN A 205 -10.74 1.64 -8.80
C ASN A 205 -10.86 0.84 -10.10
N THR A 206 -11.88 -0.03 -10.20
CA THR A 206 -12.19 -0.80 -11.41
C THR A 206 -12.58 0.12 -12.56
N ASP A 207 -13.46 1.10 -12.31
CA ASP A 207 -13.86 2.09 -13.32
C ASP A 207 -12.66 2.91 -13.84
N ALA A 208 -11.83 3.42 -12.92
CA ALA A 208 -10.62 4.15 -13.26
C ALA A 208 -9.64 3.29 -14.09
N ALA A 209 -9.49 2.02 -13.75
CA ALA A 209 -8.60 1.10 -14.47
C ALA A 209 -9.05 0.86 -15.92
N PHE A 210 -10.35 0.65 -16.15
CA PHE A 210 -10.89 0.50 -17.50
C PHE A 210 -10.75 1.78 -18.32
N ARG A 211 -11.04 2.95 -17.73
CA ARG A 211 -10.85 4.24 -18.41
C ARG A 211 -9.39 4.50 -18.76
N ASN A 212 -8.46 4.23 -17.85
CA ASN A 212 -7.03 4.41 -18.12
C ASN A 212 -6.57 3.48 -19.27
N LEU A 213 -6.94 2.20 -19.19
CA LEU A 213 -6.53 1.20 -20.18
C LEU A 213 -7.12 1.46 -21.58
N LEU A 214 -8.40 1.85 -21.66
CA LEU A 214 -9.12 1.92 -22.93
C LEU A 214 -9.17 3.33 -23.54
N ILE A 215 -9.12 4.37 -22.72
CA ILE A 215 -9.26 5.77 -23.17
C ILE A 215 -7.91 6.49 -23.09
N GLU A 216 -7.27 6.57 -21.92
CA GLU A 216 -6.06 7.37 -21.76
C GLU A 216 -4.87 6.77 -22.52
N ASN A 217 -4.61 5.47 -22.39
CA ASN A 217 -3.54 4.81 -23.14
C ASN A 217 -3.80 4.82 -24.66
N PHE A 218 -5.08 4.82 -25.09
CA PHE A 218 -5.41 5.00 -26.50
C PHE A 218 -5.07 6.41 -27.00
N LYS A 219 -5.30 7.45 -26.17
CA LYS A 219 -4.89 8.82 -26.51
C LYS A 219 -3.37 8.94 -26.66
N GLU A 220 -2.61 8.28 -25.79
CA GLU A 220 -1.13 8.22 -25.88
C GLU A 220 -0.69 7.59 -27.21
N LEU A 221 -1.27 6.42 -27.59
CA LEU A 221 -1.03 5.79 -28.88
C LEU A 221 -1.39 6.72 -30.05
N ASN A 222 -2.58 7.33 -30.00
CA ASN A 222 -3.06 8.22 -31.06
C ASN A 222 -2.15 9.44 -31.23
N ALA A 223 -1.73 10.08 -30.14
CA ALA A 223 -0.81 11.22 -30.17
C ALA A 223 0.56 10.83 -30.75
N SER A 224 1.11 9.67 -30.32
CA SER A 224 2.35 9.12 -30.85
C SER A 224 2.25 8.85 -32.36
N MET A 225 1.18 8.20 -32.79
CA MET A 225 0.95 7.85 -34.19
C MET A 225 0.72 9.07 -35.09
N VAL A 226 0.00 10.08 -34.58
CA VAL A 226 -0.19 11.36 -35.27
C VAL A 226 1.15 12.07 -35.49
N SER A 227 2.02 12.08 -34.47
CA SER A 227 3.36 12.65 -34.57
C SER A 227 4.22 11.89 -35.58
N SER A 228 4.25 10.55 -35.47
CA SER A 228 5.07 9.69 -36.34
C SER A 228 4.67 9.75 -37.82
N ILE A 229 3.37 9.78 -38.14
CA ILE A 229 2.91 9.92 -39.54
C ILE A 229 3.20 11.33 -40.09
N SER A 230 3.10 12.36 -39.25
CA SER A 230 3.39 13.74 -39.66
C SER A 230 4.87 13.99 -39.93
N ARG A 231 5.75 13.15 -39.37
CA ARG A 231 7.20 13.15 -39.59
C ARG A 231 7.68 12.06 -40.55
N GLY A 232 6.79 11.20 -41.05
CA GLY A 232 7.16 9.98 -41.77
C GLY A 232 8.00 10.24 -43.02
N GLY A 233 7.79 11.36 -43.73
CA GLY A 233 8.63 11.74 -44.86
C GLY A 233 10.07 11.99 -44.46
N ASN A 234 10.29 12.76 -43.39
CA ASN A 234 11.61 13.01 -42.83
C ASN A 234 12.24 11.71 -42.32
N ASP A 235 11.52 10.93 -41.50
CA ASP A 235 12.05 9.70 -40.90
C ASP A 235 12.46 8.66 -41.99
N ILE A 236 11.70 8.55 -43.10
CA ILE A 236 12.06 7.69 -44.24
C ILE A 236 13.33 8.20 -44.92
N ILE A 237 13.42 9.50 -45.19
CA ILE A 237 14.56 10.09 -45.89
C ILE A 237 15.81 10.11 -45.02
N GLU A 238 15.68 10.27 -43.72
CA GLU A 238 16.77 10.15 -42.75
C GLU A 238 17.32 8.72 -42.73
N ASN A 239 16.47 7.70 -42.73
CA ASN A 239 16.89 6.30 -42.86
C ASN A 239 17.62 6.05 -44.19
N VAL A 240 17.11 6.61 -45.29
CA VAL A 240 17.76 6.53 -46.61
C VAL A 240 19.13 7.23 -46.57
N LYS A 241 19.23 8.44 -46.00
CA LYS A 241 20.51 9.18 -45.85
C LYS A 241 21.52 8.38 -45.02
N LYS A 242 21.07 7.74 -43.93
CA LYS A 242 21.90 6.90 -43.06
C LYS A 242 22.40 5.65 -43.78
N ASN A 243 21.53 4.90 -44.45
CA ASN A 243 21.87 3.64 -45.10
C ASN A 243 22.70 3.83 -46.39
N THR A 244 22.56 4.98 -47.05
CA THR A 244 23.36 5.34 -48.23
C THR A 244 24.70 6.00 -47.91
N GLY A 245 24.98 6.30 -46.64
CA GLY A 245 26.22 6.99 -46.22
C GLY A 245 26.20 8.51 -46.45
N ASN A 246 25.03 9.09 -46.73
CA ASN A 246 24.86 10.50 -47.04
C ASN A 246 24.99 11.43 -45.82
N ASN A 247 25.04 10.89 -44.59
CA ASN A 247 25.37 11.65 -43.36
C ASN A 247 26.76 12.33 -43.42
N ILE A 248 27.61 11.92 -44.36
CA ILE A 248 28.89 12.58 -44.65
C ILE A 248 28.66 14.02 -45.15
N LEU A 249 27.55 14.28 -45.87
CA LEU A 249 27.20 15.63 -46.34
C LEU A 249 26.95 16.59 -45.17
N ASP A 250 26.26 16.16 -44.13
CA ASP A 250 26.02 16.97 -42.92
C ASP A 250 27.33 17.31 -42.21
N THR A 251 28.26 16.34 -42.18
CA THR A 251 29.60 16.54 -41.64
C THR A 251 30.36 17.59 -42.45
N ILE A 252 30.34 17.49 -43.79
CA ILE A 252 31.00 18.45 -44.68
C ILE A 252 30.35 19.84 -44.56
N ARG A 253 29.02 19.92 -44.45
CA ARG A 253 28.29 21.19 -44.28
C ARG A 253 28.69 21.89 -42.99
N ASN A 254 28.64 21.19 -41.85
CA ASN A 254 28.99 21.77 -40.55
C ASN A 254 30.41 22.37 -40.59
N LYS A 255 31.36 21.64 -41.18
CA LYS A 255 32.76 22.10 -41.28
C LYS A 255 32.92 23.29 -42.23
N THR A 256 32.18 23.30 -43.33
CA THR A 256 32.18 24.42 -44.28
C THR A 256 31.56 25.68 -43.67
N GLU A 257 30.50 25.55 -42.88
CA GLU A 257 29.90 26.63 -42.10
C GLU A 257 30.86 27.18 -41.03
N ILE A 258 31.62 26.30 -40.36
CA ILE A 258 32.68 26.70 -39.42
C ILE A 258 33.76 27.52 -40.15
N VAL A 259 34.22 27.09 -41.34
CA VAL A 259 35.21 27.86 -42.12
C VAL A 259 34.67 29.24 -42.51
N LYS A 260 33.44 29.33 -43.01
CA LYS A 260 32.81 30.61 -43.38
C LYS A 260 32.72 31.56 -42.18
N ARG A 261 32.38 31.02 -41.01
CA ARG A 261 32.36 31.78 -39.74
C ARG A 261 33.76 32.25 -39.35
N LEU A 262 34.76 31.39 -39.46
CA LEU A 262 36.15 31.72 -39.15
C LEU A 262 36.69 32.84 -40.04
N VAL A 263 36.38 32.87 -41.35
CA VAL A 263 36.79 34.00 -42.22
C VAL A 263 36.27 35.33 -41.66
N LYS A 264 34.98 35.38 -41.32
CA LYS A 264 34.34 36.58 -40.76
C LYS A 264 34.88 36.95 -39.38
N ASP A 265 35.06 35.97 -38.50
CA ASP A 265 35.57 36.18 -37.15
C ASP A 265 37.02 36.68 -37.17
N PHE A 266 37.84 36.20 -38.11
CA PHE A 266 39.19 36.70 -38.34
C PHE A 266 39.20 38.16 -38.79
N GLU A 267 38.35 38.55 -39.76
CA GLU A 267 38.29 39.94 -40.23
C GLU A 267 37.87 40.90 -39.11
N ASN A 268 36.88 40.50 -38.31
CA ASN A 268 36.45 41.26 -37.15
C ASN A 268 37.57 41.39 -36.09
N LEU A 269 38.26 40.28 -35.80
CA LEU A 269 39.37 40.25 -34.87
C LEU A 269 40.53 41.13 -35.33
N TYR A 270 40.89 41.08 -36.61
CA TYR A 270 41.94 41.90 -37.20
C TYR A 270 41.62 43.39 -37.07
N ASN A 271 40.42 43.80 -37.48
CA ASN A 271 39.97 45.18 -37.40
C ASN A 271 39.93 45.68 -35.94
N SER A 272 39.40 44.87 -35.02
CA SER A 272 39.33 45.20 -33.59
C SER A 272 40.73 45.34 -32.98
N THR A 273 41.66 44.47 -33.35
CA THR A 273 43.06 44.54 -32.88
C THR A 273 43.76 45.78 -33.41
N GLU A 274 43.52 46.17 -34.66
CA GLU A 274 44.04 47.42 -35.23
C GLU A 274 43.48 48.66 -34.52
N GLU A 275 42.19 48.65 -34.20
CA GLU A 275 41.53 49.73 -33.47
C GLU A 275 42.03 49.84 -32.03
N ALA A 276 42.18 48.72 -31.32
CA ALA A 276 42.78 48.67 -30.00
C ALA A 276 44.23 49.17 -30.01
N ALA A 277 45.03 48.85 -31.04
CA ALA A 277 46.39 49.38 -31.19
C ALA A 277 46.40 50.92 -31.33
N LYS A 278 45.42 51.50 -32.05
CA LYS A 278 45.23 52.96 -32.11
C LYS A 278 44.79 53.52 -30.75
N GLY A 279 43.92 52.83 -30.05
CA GLY A 279 43.45 53.16 -28.70
C GLY A 279 44.58 53.21 -27.67
N VAL A 280 45.46 52.20 -27.66
CA VAL A 280 46.67 52.15 -26.81
C VAL A 280 47.58 53.35 -27.08
N LYS A 281 47.82 53.66 -28.35
CA LYS A 281 48.61 54.84 -28.73
C LYS A 281 47.97 56.14 -28.26
N ARG A 282 46.64 56.25 -28.33
CA ARG A 282 45.89 57.41 -27.84
C ARG A 282 45.99 57.54 -26.32
N LEU A 283 45.76 56.45 -25.59
CA LEU A 283 45.89 56.43 -24.13
C LEU A 283 47.31 56.81 -23.69
N LYS A 284 48.34 56.32 -24.40
CA LYS A 284 49.75 56.69 -24.16
C LYS A 284 49.97 58.19 -24.26
N ASN A 285 49.44 58.81 -25.31
CA ASN A 285 49.55 60.26 -25.50
C ASN A 285 48.79 61.04 -24.43
N GLU A 286 47.59 60.60 -24.05
CA GLU A 286 46.79 61.28 -23.02
C GLU A 286 47.38 61.12 -21.61
N TRP A 287 47.99 59.96 -21.29
CA TRP A 287 48.73 59.75 -20.06
C TRP A 287 49.93 60.70 -19.93
N GLU A 288 50.72 60.85 -21.01
CA GLU A 288 51.84 61.80 -21.04
C GLU A 288 51.37 63.25 -20.89
N LYS A 289 50.25 63.63 -21.53
CA LYS A 289 49.64 64.95 -21.34
C LYS A 289 49.20 65.15 -19.90
N PHE A 290 48.50 64.18 -19.31
CA PHE A 290 48.07 64.20 -17.92
C PHE A 290 49.26 64.39 -16.98
N LYS A 291 50.34 63.60 -17.13
CA LYS A 291 51.54 63.71 -16.28
C LYS A 291 52.20 65.08 -16.38
N ASN A 292 52.29 65.64 -17.60
CA ASN A 292 52.88 66.96 -17.83
C ASN A 292 52.02 68.12 -17.30
N LEU A 293 50.70 68.08 -17.52
CA LEU A 293 49.75 69.07 -16.99
C LEU A 293 49.73 69.03 -15.46
N SER A 294 49.64 67.84 -14.89
CA SER A 294 49.65 67.63 -13.45
C SER A 294 50.93 68.15 -12.80
N ARG A 295 52.09 67.86 -13.40
CA ARG A 295 53.37 68.41 -12.95
C ARG A 295 53.36 69.94 -12.96
N LYS A 296 52.84 70.56 -14.02
CA LYS A 296 52.79 72.02 -14.16
C LYS A 296 51.89 72.66 -13.10
N GLU A 297 50.68 72.15 -12.91
CA GLU A 297 49.74 72.63 -11.90
C GLU A 297 50.28 72.48 -10.47
N LEU A 298 51.00 71.38 -10.18
CA LEU A 298 51.65 71.18 -8.88
C LEU A 298 52.81 72.14 -8.65
N ILE A 299 53.61 72.46 -9.67
CA ILE A 299 54.67 73.47 -9.58
C ILE A 299 54.07 74.86 -9.33
N GLU A 300 53.03 75.23 -10.07
CA GLU A 300 52.32 76.50 -9.85
C GLU A 300 51.72 76.58 -8.43
N CYS A 301 51.19 75.48 -7.89
CA CYS A 301 50.74 75.39 -6.49
C CYS A 301 51.89 75.65 -5.49
N ILE A 302 53.07 75.07 -5.73
CA ILE A 302 54.26 75.24 -4.88
C ILE A 302 54.73 76.69 -4.88
N ASP A 303 54.82 77.30 -6.07
CA ASP A 303 55.35 78.65 -6.27
C ASP A 303 54.41 79.73 -5.73
N LYS A 304 53.10 79.64 -6.04
CA LYS A 304 52.09 80.63 -5.64
C LYS A 304 51.94 80.72 -4.12
N ASN A 305 52.14 79.62 -3.41
CA ASN A 305 51.94 79.54 -1.96
C ASN A 305 53.26 79.52 -1.16
N GLN A 306 54.42 79.71 -1.80
CA GLN A 306 55.76 79.63 -1.18
C GLN A 306 55.91 78.40 -0.26
N MET A 307 55.52 77.22 -0.74
CA MET A 307 55.39 76.03 0.11
C MET A 307 56.75 75.49 0.59
N PRO A 308 56.88 75.10 1.88
CA PRO A 308 58.07 74.43 2.41
C PRO A 308 58.23 73.01 1.83
N GLU A 309 59.37 72.36 2.10
CA GLU A 309 59.64 70.98 1.63
C GLU A 309 58.60 69.95 2.07
N SER A 310 57.95 70.15 3.21
CA SER A 310 56.82 69.33 3.70
C SER A 310 55.46 69.75 3.12
N GLY A 311 55.43 70.56 2.07
CA GLY A 311 54.21 71.05 1.45
C GLY A 311 53.50 69.98 0.61
N VAL A 312 52.18 69.87 0.77
CA VAL A 312 51.36 68.81 0.14
C VAL A 312 51.53 68.74 -1.37
N CYS A 313 51.56 69.88 -2.09
CA CYS A 313 51.75 69.89 -3.55
C CYS A 313 53.14 69.38 -3.99
N ARG A 314 54.19 69.55 -3.16
CA ARG A 314 55.53 69.01 -3.44
C ARG A 314 55.57 67.49 -3.22
N MET A 315 55.01 67.00 -2.13
CA MET A 315 54.92 65.55 -1.89
C MET A 315 54.06 64.85 -2.97
N PHE A 316 52.96 65.47 -3.40
CA PHE A 316 52.12 64.93 -4.46
C PHE A 316 52.82 64.91 -5.82
N LYS A 317 53.66 65.92 -6.11
CA LYS A 317 54.49 65.98 -7.32
C LYS A 317 55.51 64.84 -7.32
N ASP A 318 56.22 64.64 -6.21
CA ASP A 318 57.23 63.58 -6.11
C ASP A 318 56.57 62.20 -6.22
N HIS A 319 55.42 62.00 -5.56
CA HIS A 319 54.67 60.75 -5.66
C HIS A 319 54.14 60.50 -7.08
N LEU A 320 53.62 61.51 -7.77
CA LEU A 320 53.21 61.44 -9.19
C LEU A 320 54.39 61.04 -10.11
N GLU A 321 55.60 61.50 -9.82
CA GLU A 321 56.79 61.14 -10.61
C GLU A 321 57.21 59.68 -10.43
N THR A 322 56.96 59.10 -9.25
CA THR A 322 57.22 57.67 -8.98
C THR A 322 56.24 56.70 -9.64
N LEU A 323 55.11 57.20 -10.18
CA LEU A 323 54.14 56.33 -10.84
C LEU A 323 54.72 55.74 -12.15
N PRO A 324 54.73 54.39 -12.30
CA PRO A 324 55.19 53.73 -13.51
C PRO A 324 54.29 54.07 -14.71
N ASN A 325 54.82 53.95 -15.93
CA ASN A 325 54.02 54.12 -17.14
C ASN A 325 53.16 52.85 -17.34
N PRO A 326 51.82 52.95 -17.33
CA PRO A 326 50.95 51.77 -17.40
C PRO A 326 50.86 51.13 -18.80
N ILE A 327 51.55 51.66 -19.83
CA ILE A 327 51.17 51.40 -21.24
C ILE A 327 52.32 50.78 -22.05
N GLU A 328 52.20 49.48 -22.34
CA GLU A 328 53.03 48.78 -23.33
C GLU A 328 52.36 48.73 -24.73
N GLU A 329 53.17 48.53 -25.77
CA GLU A 329 52.67 48.40 -27.15
C GLU A 329 52.03 47.02 -27.38
N ILE A 330 50.88 46.98 -28.06
CA ILE A 330 50.30 45.70 -28.49
C ILE A 330 51.25 45.03 -29.50
N PRO A 331 51.63 43.75 -29.30
CA PRO A 331 52.52 43.06 -30.22
C PRO A 331 51.95 43.01 -31.64
N LYS A 332 52.75 43.37 -32.66
CA LYS A 332 52.31 43.39 -34.07
C LYS A 332 52.07 42.00 -34.66
N ASN A 333 52.56 40.95 -34.01
CA ASN A 333 52.60 39.57 -34.46
C ASN A 333 51.42 38.71 -34.01
N VAL A 334 50.37 39.31 -33.44
CA VAL A 334 49.23 38.59 -32.87
C VAL A 334 48.40 37.82 -33.92
N MET A 335 48.49 38.13 -35.23
CA MET A 335 47.69 37.46 -36.28
C MET A 335 48.47 37.10 -37.56
N LEU A 336 48.39 35.83 -37.99
CA LEU A 336 49.02 35.30 -39.21
C LEU A 336 48.19 35.63 -40.47
N LYS A 337 48.76 36.40 -41.40
CA LYS A 337 48.13 36.68 -42.71
C LYS A 337 48.01 35.44 -43.61
N ASP A 338 48.82 34.42 -43.40
CA ASP A 338 48.78 33.20 -44.21
C ASP A 338 47.55 32.35 -43.91
N LEU A 339 47.07 32.37 -42.65
CA LEU A 339 45.87 31.65 -42.22
C LEU A 339 44.62 32.16 -42.95
N ILE A 340 44.46 33.48 -43.06
CA ILE A 340 43.29 34.06 -43.72
C ILE A 340 43.28 33.81 -45.23
N ASN A 341 44.45 33.78 -45.88
CA ASN A 341 44.52 33.46 -47.31
C ASN A 341 44.04 32.02 -47.57
N LEU A 342 44.45 31.07 -46.73
CA LEU A 342 43.99 29.67 -46.81
C LEU A 342 42.49 29.52 -46.53
N LEU A 343 41.97 30.20 -45.50
CA LEU A 343 40.53 30.19 -45.18
C LEU A 343 39.70 30.84 -46.29
N LYS A 344 40.18 31.92 -46.89
CA LYS A 344 39.53 32.59 -48.04
C LYS A 344 39.57 31.73 -49.29
N ASP A 345 40.66 31.00 -49.53
CA ASP A 345 40.74 30.07 -50.66
C ASP A 345 39.76 28.90 -50.49
N TYR A 346 39.55 28.43 -49.25
CA TYR A 346 38.49 27.46 -48.94
C TYR A 346 37.08 28.03 -49.17
N GLU A 347 36.82 29.27 -48.71
CA GLU A 347 35.51 29.93 -48.90
C GLU A 347 35.15 30.09 -50.39
N LYS A 348 36.13 30.39 -51.25
CA LYS A 348 35.95 30.54 -52.71
C LYS A 348 35.44 29.27 -53.41
N VAL A 349 35.71 28.08 -52.86
CA VAL A 349 35.24 26.80 -53.44
C VAL A 349 33.71 26.65 -53.33
N ASN A 350 33.06 27.45 -52.48
CA ASN A 350 31.61 27.49 -52.26
C ASN A 350 30.96 26.09 -52.18
N LEU A 351 31.50 25.26 -51.29
CA LEU A 351 31.07 23.88 -51.11
C LEU A 351 29.59 23.79 -50.66
N ILE A 352 29.10 24.82 -49.96
CA ILE A 352 27.70 24.93 -49.51
C ILE A 352 26.74 24.93 -50.70
N GLU A 353 27.06 25.67 -51.77
CA GLU A 353 26.21 25.70 -52.97
C GLU A 353 26.12 24.33 -53.63
N HIS A 354 27.24 23.61 -53.71
CA HIS A 354 27.26 22.26 -54.26
C HIS A 354 26.54 21.25 -53.37
N LEU A 355 26.68 21.35 -52.03
CA LEU A 355 25.91 20.54 -51.08
C LEU A 355 24.40 20.76 -51.20
N ASN A 356 23.99 22.03 -51.37
CA ASN A 356 22.58 22.37 -51.56
C ASN A 356 22.01 21.77 -52.85
N ARG A 357 22.81 21.67 -53.93
CA ARG A 357 22.42 20.98 -55.17
C ARG A 357 22.25 19.48 -54.97
N ILE A 358 23.03 18.86 -54.10
CA ILE A 358 22.95 17.42 -53.79
C ILE A 358 21.79 17.12 -52.86
N GLU A 359 21.43 18.03 -51.96
CA GLU A 359 20.31 17.86 -51.04
C GLU A 359 18.95 18.24 -51.61
N ALA A 360 18.90 19.15 -52.58
CA ALA A 360 17.64 19.55 -53.22
C ALA A 360 16.79 18.34 -53.67
N PRO A 361 17.36 17.28 -54.30
CA PRO A 361 16.62 16.05 -54.62
C PRO A 361 16.10 15.29 -53.41
N PHE A 362 16.85 15.25 -52.29
CA PHE A 362 16.42 14.58 -51.07
C PHE A 362 15.31 15.35 -50.37
N ASN A 363 15.37 16.68 -50.36
CA ASN A 363 14.33 17.53 -49.79
C ASN A 363 13.06 17.51 -50.67
N GLU A 364 13.20 17.54 -51.99
CA GLU A 364 12.08 17.36 -52.91
C GLU A 364 11.44 15.98 -52.75
N LEU A 365 12.26 14.94 -52.55
CA LEU A 365 11.79 13.59 -52.27
C LEU A 365 11.07 13.53 -50.92
N GLU A 366 11.60 14.17 -49.88
CA GLU A 366 10.96 14.30 -48.56
C GLU A 366 9.59 14.97 -48.67
N ASP A 367 9.51 16.13 -49.34
CA ASP A 367 8.27 16.88 -49.54
C ASP A 367 7.23 16.07 -50.31
N LYS A 368 7.64 15.37 -51.38
CA LYS A 368 6.72 14.50 -52.12
C LYS A 368 6.28 13.33 -51.27
N VAL A 369 7.18 12.61 -50.61
CA VAL A 369 6.84 11.50 -49.69
C VAL A 369 5.88 11.98 -48.61
N GLN A 370 6.10 13.16 -48.03
CA GLN A 370 5.22 13.72 -47.01
C GLN A 370 3.86 14.17 -47.58
N LEU A 371 3.80 14.71 -48.80
CA LEU A 371 2.54 15.06 -49.49
C LEU A 371 1.65 13.82 -49.67
N ILE A 372 2.27 12.68 -49.94
CA ILE A 372 1.60 11.39 -50.15
C ILE A 372 1.05 10.84 -48.85
N LEU A 373 1.90 10.84 -47.82
CA LEU A 373 1.51 10.47 -46.47
C LEU A 373 0.36 11.36 -46.01
N ASN A 374 0.43 12.67 -46.22
CA ASN A 374 -0.63 13.62 -45.87
C ASN A 374 -1.94 13.37 -46.63
N THR A 375 -1.86 12.94 -47.90
CA THR A 375 -3.06 12.60 -48.71
C THR A 375 -3.81 11.40 -48.12
N HIS A 376 -3.10 10.40 -47.58
CA HIS A 376 -3.70 9.19 -47.01
C HIS A 376 -3.86 9.24 -45.48
N LYS A 377 -3.23 10.22 -44.81
CA LYS A 377 -3.28 10.45 -43.36
C LYS A 377 -4.71 10.50 -42.83
N HIS A 378 -5.62 11.14 -43.56
CA HIS A 378 -7.02 11.24 -43.18
C HIS A 378 -7.73 9.88 -43.13
N ILE A 379 -7.38 8.94 -44.01
CA ILE A 379 -7.98 7.59 -44.04
C ILE A 379 -7.52 6.82 -42.80
N VAL A 380 -6.21 6.82 -42.52
CA VAL A 380 -5.62 6.15 -41.35
C VAL A 380 -6.19 6.73 -40.06
N PHE A 381 -6.23 8.05 -39.94
CA PHE A 381 -6.75 8.71 -38.75
C PHE A 381 -8.25 8.52 -38.57
N ASN A 382 -9.03 8.48 -39.64
CA ASN A 382 -10.45 8.20 -39.54
C ASN A 382 -10.70 6.77 -39.03
N LYS A 383 -9.90 5.79 -39.48
CA LYS A 383 -9.98 4.41 -38.98
C LYS A 383 -9.51 4.28 -37.54
N LEU A 384 -8.41 4.94 -37.17
CA LEU A 384 -7.94 5.00 -35.79
C LEU A 384 -8.98 5.67 -34.89
N LYS A 385 -9.64 6.73 -35.36
CA LYS A 385 -10.75 7.38 -34.67
C LYS A 385 -11.93 6.43 -34.46
N ILE A 386 -12.35 5.68 -35.48
CA ILE A 386 -13.42 4.67 -35.35
C ILE A 386 -13.05 3.61 -34.29
N ALA A 387 -11.80 3.16 -34.24
CA ALA A 387 -11.32 2.25 -33.21
C ALA A 387 -11.36 2.90 -31.82
N GLY A 388 -10.92 4.16 -31.71
CA GLY A 388 -11.01 4.94 -30.48
C GLY A 388 -12.45 5.14 -29.98
N ASP A 389 -13.38 5.47 -30.88
CA ASP A 389 -14.80 5.65 -30.58
C ASP A 389 -15.44 4.33 -30.12
N TYR A 390 -15.02 3.19 -30.67
CA TYR A 390 -15.42 1.87 -30.21
C TYR A 390 -14.89 1.58 -28.79
N LEU A 391 -13.60 1.80 -28.53
CA LEU A 391 -12.99 1.61 -27.20
C LEU A 391 -13.63 2.54 -26.15
N PHE A 392 -13.94 3.78 -26.55
CA PHE A 392 -14.65 4.74 -25.71
C PHE A 392 -16.08 4.27 -25.39
N THR A 393 -16.85 3.87 -26.40
CA THR A 393 -18.22 3.36 -26.22
C THR A 393 -18.23 2.13 -25.32
N LEU A 394 -17.23 1.27 -25.45
CA LEU A 394 -17.06 0.08 -24.62
C LEU A 394 -16.73 0.46 -23.18
N SER A 395 -15.78 1.35 -22.95
CA SER A 395 -15.45 1.87 -21.62
C SER A 395 -16.68 2.50 -20.97
N GLU A 396 -17.44 3.34 -21.69
CA GLU A 396 -18.66 3.95 -21.15
C GLU A 396 -19.75 2.92 -20.85
N ARG A 397 -19.89 1.85 -21.64
CA ARG A 397 -20.85 0.77 -21.34
C ARG A 397 -20.46 0.02 -20.06
N ILE A 398 -19.18 -0.31 -19.88
CA ILE A 398 -18.67 -0.93 -18.65
C ILE A 398 -18.88 0.01 -17.45
N THR A 399 -18.51 1.29 -17.59
CA THR A 399 -18.72 2.31 -16.55
C THR A 399 -20.20 2.46 -16.20
N ALA A 400 -21.09 2.53 -17.20
CA ALA A 400 -22.53 2.67 -16.98
C ALA A 400 -23.07 1.49 -16.17
N GLN A 401 -22.64 0.26 -16.49
CA GLN A 401 -23.02 -0.92 -15.74
C GLN A 401 -22.46 -0.93 -14.31
N LEU A 402 -21.20 -0.54 -14.13
CA LEU A 402 -20.62 -0.38 -12.79
C LEU A 402 -21.35 0.71 -12.00
N ARG A 403 -21.77 1.82 -12.62
CA ARG A 403 -22.52 2.91 -11.97
C ARG A 403 -23.84 2.43 -11.38
N LEU A 404 -24.53 1.51 -12.06
CA LEU A 404 -25.75 0.87 -11.56
C LEU A 404 -25.50 0.10 -10.24
N LEU A 405 -24.27 -0.32 -9.92
CA LEU A 405 -24.00 -1.01 -8.65
C LEU A 405 -23.90 -0.03 -7.48
N ASP A 406 -25.00 0.27 -6.80
CA ASP A 406 -24.99 1.12 -5.60
C ASP A 406 -24.84 0.29 -4.30
N PHE A 407 -23.59 -0.01 -3.95
CA PHE A 407 -23.26 -0.69 -2.69
C PHE A 407 -23.60 0.13 -1.45
N ASN A 408 -23.68 1.46 -1.55
CA ASN A 408 -24.05 2.32 -0.42
C ASN A 408 -25.55 2.19 -0.10
N LYS A 409 -26.40 2.02 -1.12
CA LYS A 409 -27.82 1.70 -0.93
C LYS A 409 -28.02 0.37 -0.19
N TYR A 410 -27.28 -0.67 -0.57
CA TYR A 410 -27.35 -1.95 0.16
C TYR A 410 -26.79 -1.84 1.58
N SER A 411 -25.67 -1.11 1.75
CA SER A 411 -25.09 -0.82 3.06
C SER A 411 -26.09 -0.11 3.98
N THR A 412 -26.74 0.95 3.50
CA THR A 412 -27.76 1.69 4.26
C THR A 412 -28.99 0.85 4.59
N GLN A 413 -29.46 -0.03 3.69
CA GLN A 413 -30.54 -0.97 3.99
C GLN A 413 -30.17 -1.98 5.08
N ILE A 414 -28.95 -2.51 5.05
CA ILE A 414 -28.46 -3.46 6.07
C ILE A 414 -28.24 -2.73 7.41
N ILE A 415 -27.60 -1.56 7.39
CA ILE A 415 -27.39 -0.72 8.58
C ILE A 415 -28.73 -0.22 9.14
N HIS A 416 -29.77 -0.03 8.34
CA HIS A 416 -31.10 0.29 8.89
C HIS A 416 -31.65 -0.86 9.77
N HIS A 417 -31.34 -2.12 9.46
CA HIS A 417 -31.80 -3.26 10.24
C HIS A 417 -30.88 -3.59 11.42
N PHE A 418 -29.57 -3.37 11.28
CA PHE A 418 -28.57 -3.79 12.28
C PHE A 418 -27.80 -2.66 12.96
N GLY A 419 -27.94 -1.42 12.48
CA GLY A 419 -27.19 -0.25 12.94
C GLY A 419 -27.63 0.27 14.30
N PRO A 420 -26.95 1.34 14.78
CA PRO A 420 -27.15 1.87 16.13
C PRO A 420 -28.58 2.37 16.39
N ASP A 421 -29.26 2.84 15.34
CA ASP A 421 -30.64 3.37 15.43
C ASP A 421 -31.72 2.28 15.29
N SER A 422 -31.34 1.01 15.08
CA SER A 422 -32.28 -0.08 14.88
C SER A 422 -32.69 -0.79 16.19
N TYR A 423 -33.55 -1.80 16.09
CA TYR A 423 -33.91 -2.64 17.24
C TYR A 423 -32.81 -3.67 17.61
N TYR A 424 -31.75 -3.78 16.78
CA TYR A 424 -30.68 -4.76 16.96
C TYR A 424 -29.86 -4.56 18.25
N PRO A 425 -29.37 -3.33 18.58
CA PRO A 425 -28.65 -3.11 19.84
C PRO A 425 -29.51 -3.42 21.07
N ILE A 426 -30.83 -3.20 20.99
CA ILE A 426 -31.77 -3.53 22.05
C ILE A 426 -31.85 -5.05 22.24
N ILE A 427 -31.99 -5.82 21.15
CA ILE A 427 -31.97 -7.29 21.20
C ILE A 427 -30.65 -7.80 21.77
N LEU A 428 -29.51 -7.28 21.27
CA LEU A 428 -28.18 -7.70 21.70
C LEU A 428 -27.99 -7.49 23.20
N LYS A 429 -28.43 -6.33 23.72
CA LYS A 429 -28.42 -6.02 25.16
C LYS A 429 -29.21 -7.04 25.98
N TRP A 430 -30.41 -7.42 25.56
CA TRP A 430 -31.22 -8.41 26.28
C TRP A 430 -30.65 -9.83 26.21
N ILE A 431 -30.09 -10.22 25.06
CA ILE A 431 -29.36 -11.49 24.92
C ILE A 431 -28.17 -11.55 25.88
N TRP A 432 -27.41 -10.45 25.97
CA TRP A 432 -26.28 -10.34 26.88
C TRP A 432 -26.68 -10.42 28.35
N ILE A 433 -27.71 -9.66 28.77
CA ILE A 433 -28.26 -9.73 30.14
C ILE A 433 -28.72 -11.16 30.46
N GLY A 434 -29.41 -11.83 29.54
CA GLY A 434 -29.82 -13.23 29.69
C GLY A 434 -28.63 -14.17 29.87
N GLY A 435 -27.58 -14.00 29.06
CA GLY A 435 -26.32 -14.74 29.17
C GLY A 435 -25.64 -14.55 30.52
N LEU A 436 -25.60 -13.31 31.05
CA LEU A 436 -25.03 -13.01 32.36
C LEU A 436 -25.80 -13.69 33.50
N ILE A 437 -27.14 -13.65 33.46
CA ILE A 437 -27.98 -14.32 34.47
C ILE A 437 -27.68 -15.82 34.48
N ILE A 438 -27.62 -16.45 33.31
CA ILE A 438 -27.30 -17.88 33.18
C ILE A 438 -25.88 -18.17 33.70
N GLY A 439 -24.90 -17.35 33.33
CA GLY A 439 -23.52 -17.45 33.82
C GLY A 439 -23.43 -17.33 35.34
N PHE A 440 -24.21 -16.42 35.95
CA PHE A 440 -24.25 -16.24 37.40
C PHE A 440 -24.80 -17.45 38.14
N ILE A 441 -25.79 -18.16 37.57
CA ILE A 441 -26.30 -19.42 38.14
C ILE A 441 -25.18 -20.48 38.20
N TYR A 442 -24.38 -20.62 37.13
CA TYR A 442 -23.22 -21.51 37.12
C TYR A 442 -22.12 -21.09 38.11
N ALA A 443 -21.87 -19.78 38.23
CA ALA A 443 -20.88 -19.23 39.16
C ALA A 443 -21.28 -19.46 40.62
N ILE A 444 -22.54 -19.17 41.00
CA ILE A 444 -23.05 -19.45 42.35
C ILE A 444 -22.92 -20.93 42.67
N ASN A 445 -23.29 -21.80 41.74
CA ASN A 445 -23.20 -23.23 41.97
C ASN A 445 -21.75 -23.68 42.20
N SER A 446 -20.80 -23.18 41.39
CA SER A 446 -19.36 -23.43 41.59
C SER A 446 -18.85 -22.87 42.92
N LEU A 447 -19.31 -21.68 43.32
CA LEU A 447 -18.97 -21.04 44.59
C LEU A 447 -19.44 -21.89 45.77
N CYS A 448 -20.66 -22.44 45.74
CA CYS A 448 -21.16 -23.33 46.79
C CYS A 448 -20.25 -24.55 46.99
N TYR A 449 -19.80 -25.21 45.91
CA TYR A 449 -18.88 -26.34 46.02
C TYR A 449 -17.47 -25.92 46.46
N MET A 450 -16.98 -24.77 46.00
CA MET A 450 -15.69 -24.23 46.44
C MET A 450 -15.69 -23.98 47.96
N LEU A 451 -16.69 -23.25 48.47
CA LEU A 451 -16.86 -22.99 49.90
C LEU A 451 -17.07 -24.30 50.68
N ALA A 452 -17.79 -25.26 50.11
CA ALA A 452 -17.97 -26.58 50.71
C ALA A 452 -16.65 -27.33 50.92
N ILE A 453 -15.73 -27.29 49.93
CA ILE A 453 -14.40 -27.91 50.03
C ILE A 453 -13.52 -27.14 51.02
N LEU A 454 -13.49 -25.80 50.93
CA LEU A 454 -12.65 -24.97 51.80
C LEU A 454 -12.99 -25.20 53.28
N TYR A 455 -14.27 -25.06 53.65
CA TYR A 455 -14.69 -25.29 55.03
C TYR A 455 -14.72 -26.78 55.41
N GLY A 456 -14.93 -27.69 54.45
CA GLY A 456 -14.94 -29.13 54.72
C GLY A 456 -13.55 -29.72 55.03
N ILE A 457 -12.53 -29.29 54.31
CA ILE A 457 -11.13 -29.74 54.50
C ILE A 457 -10.46 -28.95 55.63
N PHE A 458 -10.49 -27.62 55.57
CA PHE A 458 -9.74 -26.74 56.46
C PHE A 458 -10.53 -26.26 57.69
N GLY A 459 -11.85 -26.44 57.73
CA GLY A 459 -12.67 -25.98 58.84
C GLY A 459 -12.37 -26.70 60.16
N LYS A 460 -12.62 -26.01 61.28
CA LYS A 460 -12.47 -26.59 62.63
C LYS A 460 -13.48 -27.73 62.83
N LYS A 461 -13.09 -28.75 63.60
CA LYS A 461 -14.07 -29.72 64.12
C LYS A 461 -15.04 -28.96 65.05
N THR A 462 -16.32 -29.31 65.00
CA THR A 462 -17.35 -28.70 65.85
C THR A 462 -17.13 -29.09 67.31
N ASP A 463 -16.94 -28.09 68.19
CA ASP A 463 -16.85 -28.27 69.63
C ASP A 463 -18.25 -28.14 70.28
N PHE A 464 -18.36 -28.46 71.58
CA PHE A 464 -19.62 -28.46 72.35
C PHE A 464 -20.34 -27.11 72.37
N TYR A 465 -19.58 -26.00 72.26
CA TYR A 465 -20.13 -24.67 72.07
C TYR A 465 -20.21 -24.41 70.57
N GLU A 466 -21.42 -24.37 70.02
CA GLU A 466 -21.72 -24.17 68.60
C GLU A 466 -21.20 -22.81 68.10
N THR A 467 -19.91 -22.71 67.78
CA THR A 467 -19.40 -21.61 66.96
C THR A 467 -19.65 -21.96 65.50
N ASP A 468 -20.72 -21.40 64.93
CA ASP A 468 -21.22 -21.69 63.57
C ASP A 468 -20.31 -21.20 62.43
N CYS A 469 -19.31 -20.36 62.71
CA CYS A 469 -18.42 -19.79 61.70
C CYS A 469 -17.20 -20.70 61.44
N CYS A 470 -16.91 -20.97 60.16
CA CYS A 470 -15.72 -21.72 59.69
C CYS A 470 -15.56 -23.16 60.25
N SER A 471 -16.66 -23.89 60.43
CA SER A 471 -16.64 -25.29 60.87
C SER A 471 -16.77 -26.28 59.70
N LYS A 472 -16.38 -27.55 59.92
CA LYS A 472 -16.65 -28.64 58.96
C LYS A 472 -18.14 -28.84 58.68
N SER A 473 -19.00 -28.56 59.67
CA SER A 473 -20.46 -28.58 59.51
C SER A 473 -20.93 -27.50 58.53
N THR A 474 -20.32 -26.30 58.56
CA THR A 474 -20.55 -25.22 57.60
C THR A 474 -20.21 -25.67 56.18
N GLY A 475 -19.10 -26.38 55.98
CA GLY A 475 -18.74 -27.01 54.70
C GLY A 475 -19.78 -28.04 54.23
N GLY A 476 -20.32 -28.84 55.16
CA GLY A 476 -21.43 -29.76 54.89
C GLY A 476 -22.74 -29.06 54.49
N LYS A 477 -23.06 -27.90 55.08
CA LYS A 477 -24.22 -27.06 54.70
C LYS A 477 -24.05 -26.52 53.28
N TYR A 478 -22.88 -25.98 52.92
CA TYR A 478 -22.58 -25.53 51.55
C TYR A 478 -22.56 -26.66 50.53
N MET A 479 -22.05 -27.85 50.90
CA MET A 479 -22.10 -29.04 50.02
C MET A 479 -23.55 -29.42 49.70
N ASN A 480 -24.43 -29.40 50.72
CA ASN A 480 -25.84 -29.68 50.53
C ASN A 480 -26.49 -28.62 49.64
N CYS A 481 -26.18 -27.35 49.85
CA CYS A 481 -26.66 -26.24 49.03
C CYS A 481 -26.27 -26.45 47.57
N GLY A 482 -24.98 -26.69 47.27
CA GLY A 482 -24.48 -26.93 45.92
C GLY A 482 -25.13 -28.14 45.23
N ILE A 483 -25.37 -29.22 45.96
CA ILE A 483 -26.05 -30.41 45.43
C ILE A 483 -27.49 -30.08 45.05
N TRP A 484 -28.27 -29.47 45.94
CA TRP A 484 -29.67 -29.12 45.66
C TRP A 484 -29.80 -28.07 44.55
N THR A 485 -28.98 -27.03 44.57
CA THR A 485 -28.96 -26.02 43.49
C THR A 485 -28.60 -26.65 42.16
N SER A 486 -27.64 -27.56 42.12
CA SER A 486 -27.29 -28.29 40.89
C SER A 486 -28.46 -29.10 40.37
N ILE A 487 -29.17 -29.84 41.22
CA ILE A 487 -30.28 -30.71 40.81
C ILE A 487 -31.49 -29.91 40.31
N ILE A 488 -31.85 -28.83 41.01
CA ILE A 488 -32.97 -27.96 40.63
C ILE A 488 -32.70 -27.29 39.27
N THR A 489 -31.48 -26.81 39.06
CA THR A 489 -31.13 -26.06 37.84
C THR A 489 -30.73 -26.96 36.67
N MET A 490 -30.37 -28.23 36.90
CA MET A 490 -29.85 -29.15 35.88
C MET A 490 -30.74 -29.26 34.64
N THR A 491 -32.04 -29.53 34.85
CA THR A 491 -33.01 -29.74 33.76
C THR A 491 -33.30 -28.46 32.99
N ILE A 492 -33.46 -27.33 33.69
CA ILE A 492 -33.75 -26.04 33.06
C ILE A 492 -32.55 -25.59 32.22
N LEU A 493 -31.34 -25.68 32.79
CA LEU A 493 -30.11 -25.31 32.11
C LEU A 493 -29.78 -26.26 30.94
N SER A 494 -30.13 -27.54 31.01
CA SER A 494 -29.94 -28.47 29.89
C SER A 494 -30.85 -28.15 28.71
N ILE A 495 -32.12 -27.78 28.95
CA ILE A 495 -33.04 -27.31 27.90
C ILE A 495 -32.47 -26.05 27.23
N ILE A 496 -32.04 -25.05 28.01
CA ILE A 496 -31.45 -23.82 27.47
C ILE A 496 -30.19 -24.14 26.64
N THR A 497 -29.33 -25.03 27.14
CA THR A 497 -28.11 -25.47 26.43
C THR A 497 -28.46 -26.08 25.07
N VAL A 498 -29.47 -26.95 25.01
CA VAL A 498 -29.89 -27.59 23.76
C VAL A 498 -30.51 -26.60 22.78
N LEU A 499 -31.33 -25.67 23.26
CA LEU A 499 -31.90 -24.61 22.42
C LEU A 499 -30.77 -23.78 21.77
N LEU A 500 -29.80 -23.34 22.57
CA LEU A 500 -28.67 -22.56 22.07
C LEU A 500 -27.78 -23.37 21.12
N MET A 501 -27.51 -24.64 21.45
CA MET A 501 -26.77 -25.58 20.59
C MET A 501 -27.46 -25.73 19.24
N ILE A 502 -28.75 -26.06 19.19
CA ILE A 502 -29.47 -26.27 17.93
C ILE A 502 -29.45 -24.99 17.09
N THR A 503 -29.70 -23.82 17.67
CA THR A 503 -29.69 -22.56 16.90
C THR A 503 -28.31 -22.23 16.33
N THR A 504 -27.26 -22.32 17.15
CA THR A 504 -25.90 -21.87 16.79
C THR A 504 -25.16 -22.85 15.89
N THR A 505 -25.33 -24.16 16.12
CA THR A 505 -24.73 -25.21 15.27
C THR A 505 -25.34 -25.21 13.87
N ASN A 506 -26.65 -24.97 13.74
CA ASN A 506 -27.27 -24.81 12.42
C ASN A 506 -26.76 -23.57 11.69
N THR A 507 -26.61 -22.42 12.36
CA THR A 507 -25.97 -21.24 11.76
C THR A 507 -24.54 -21.53 11.33
N SER A 508 -23.78 -22.27 12.14
CA SER A 508 -22.42 -22.68 11.81
C SER A 508 -22.37 -23.58 10.58
N ASN A 509 -23.26 -24.56 10.51
CA ASN A 509 -23.31 -25.52 9.42
C ASN A 509 -23.86 -24.93 8.11
N LEU A 510 -24.84 -24.02 8.18
CA LEU A 510 -25.50 -23.41 7.03
C LEU A 510 -24.78 -22.17 6.51
N VAL A 511 -24.04 -21.43 7.33
CA VAL A 511 -23.42 -20.17 6.91
C VAL A 511 -21.90 -20.27 6.97
N CYS A 512 -21.35 -20.70 8.10
CA CYS A 512 -19.91 -20.58 8.37
C CYS A 512 -19.06 -21.68 7.73
N LEU A 513 -19.50 -22.95 7.72
CA LEU A 513 -18.75 -24.06 7.12
C LEU A 513 -18.68 -23.98 5.58
N PRO A 514 -19.78 -23.70 4.84
CA PRO A 514 -19.74 -23.50 3.40
C PRO A 514 -18.84 -22.33 2.99
N TYR A 515 -18.78 -21.31 3.85
CA TYR A 515 -17.91 -20.17 3.64
C TYR A 515 -16.42 -20.46 3.88
N LYS A 516 -16.08 -21.11 5.01
CA LYS A 516 -14.69 -21.46 5.36
C LYS A 516 -14.08 -22.41 4.32
N ASN A 517 -14.86 -23.31 3.73
CA ASN A 517 -14.40 -24.32 2.75
C ASN A 517 -15.32 -24.42 1.51
N PRO A 518 -15.30 -23.45 0.59
CA PRO A 518 -16.27 -23.38 -0.51
C PRO A 518 -16.16 -24.53 -1.52
N PHE A 519 -14.99 -25.17 -1.65
CA PHE A 519 -14.79 -26.31 -2.55
C PHE A 519 -15.29 -27.63 -1.98
N GLN A 520 -15.25 -27.79 -0.65
CA GLN A 520 -15.71 -29.02 0.02
C GLN A 520 -17.20 -28.95 0.38
N ARG A 521 -17.71 -27.74 0.60
CA ARG A 521 -19.08 -27.44 1.03
C ARG A 521 -19.73 -26.44 0.07
N ASN A 522 -20.20 -26.95 -1.08
CA ASN A 522 -20.85 -26.16 -2.13
C ASN A 522 -22.39 -26.07 -1.98
N ASP A 523 -22.95 -26.66 -0.93
CA ASP A 523 -24.38 -26.86 -0.69
C ASP A 523 -25.19 -25.55 -0.66
N ILE A 524 -24.62 -24.50 -0.07
CA ILE A 524 -25.28 -23.19 0.03
C ILE A 524 -25.05 -22.35 -1.21
N LEU A 525 -23.90 -22.52 -1.88
CA LEU A 525 -23.63 -21.90 -3.18
C LEU A 525 -24.61 -22.44 -4.24
N SER A 526 -24.85 -23.75 -4.29
CA SER A 526 -25.82 -24.37 -5.20
C SER A 526 -27.28 -24.08 -4.84
N MET A 527 -27.60 -23.85 -3.56
CA MET A 527 -28.92 -23.35 -3.16
C MET A 527 -29.14 -21.91 -3.63
N LEU A 528 -28.15 -21.05 -3.44
CA LEU A 528 -28.19 -19.65 -3.88
C LEU A 528 -28.35 -19.55 -5.40
N GLU A 529 -27.65 -20.38 -6.17
CA GLU A 529 -27.82 -20.52 -7.63
C GLU A 529 -29.29 -20.75 -8.01
N ARG A 530 -29.95 -21.69 -7.35
CA ARG A 530 -31.35 -22.06 -7.61
C ARG A 530 -32.35 -20.97 -7.22
N ILE A 531 -32.12 -20.29 -6.09
CA ILE A 531 -32.94 -19.14 -5.67
C ILE A 531 -32.85 -18.04 -6.72
N ILE A 532 -31.63 -17.69 -7.13
CA ILE A 532 -31.35 -16.62 -8.08
C ILE A 532 -31.91 -16.97 -9.46
N GLN A 533 -31.72 -18.20 -9.93
CA GLN A 533 -32.26 -18.66 -11.21
C GLN A 533 -33.78 -18.48 -11.27
N ARG A 534 -34.47 -18.59 -10.13
CA ARG A 534 -35.93 -18.49 -10.05
C ARG A 534 -36.44 -17.07 -9.81
N THR A 535 -35.74 -16.27 -8.98
CA THR A 535 -36.04 -14.83 -8.84
C THR A 535 -35.81 -14.04 -10.14
N ASN A 536 -35.10 -14.60 -11.11
CA ASN A 536 -34.98 -14.08 -12.47
C ASN A 536 -36.33 -13.94 -13.20
N HIS A 537 -37.42 -14.59 -12.76
CA HIS A 537 -38.75 -14.44 -13.38
C HIS A 537 -39.56 -13.23 -12.86
N THR A 538 -39.15 -12.57 -11.77
CA THR A 538 -39.95 -11.50 -11.12
C THR A 538 -39.20 -10.18 -10.87
N GLY A 539 -38.14 -9.91 -11.62
CA GLY A 539 -37.64 -8.53 -11.78
C GLY A 539 -36.36 -8.16 -11.02
N ILE A 540 -35.65 -9.10 -10.39
CA ILE A 540 -34.27 -8.85 -9.90
C ILE A 540 -33.28 -8.72 -11.08
N THR A 541 -33.65 -9.24 -12.25
CA THR A 541 -32.89 -9.19 -13.52
C THR A 541 -33.31 -8.09 -14.49
N ASN A 542 -34.27 -7.25 -14.14
CA ASN A 542 -34.53 -6.02 -14.91
C ASN A 542 -33.68 -4.84 -14.42
N GLY A 543 -32.88 -5.05 -13.36
CA GLY A 543 -32.00 -4.05 -12.76
C GLY A 543 -30.51 -4.39 -12.90
N GLU A 544 -29.72 -3.33 -12.95
CA GLU A 544 -28.33 -3.09 -12.49
C GLU A 544 -27.26 -4.19 -12.64
N PHE A 545 -27.55 -5.45 -12.40
CA PHE A 545 -26.64 -6.60 -12.43
C PHE A 545 -26.80 -7.50 -13.67
N ALA A 546 -27.86 -7.36 -14.46
CA ALA A 546 -28.24 -8.34 -15.49
C ALA A 546 -27.28 -8.41 -16.70
N ILE A 547 -26.70 -7.28 -17.10
CA ILE A 547 -25.87 -7.20 -18.32
C ILE A 547 -24.42 -7.59 -18.04
N LEU A 548 -23.87 -7.27 -16.85
CA LEU A 548 -22.55 -7.75 -16.43
C LEU A 548 -22.53 -9.28 -16.27
N ARG A 549 -23.68 -9.86 -15.94
CA ARG A 549 -23.77 -11.26 -15.53
C ARG A 549 -23.85 -12.23 -16.69
N GLU A 550 -24.23 -11.83 -17.92
CA GLU A 550 -24.42 -12.65 -19.13
C GLU A 550 -24.46 -14.20 -18.93
N GLY A 551 -25.41 -14.68 -18.13
CA GLY A 551 -25.60 -16.12 -17.87
C GLY A 551 -24.71 -16.77 -16.79
N ARG A 552 -23.76 -16.07 -16.17
CA ARG A 552 -22.97 -16.54 -15.01
C ARG A 552 -23.76 -16.46 -13.71
N MET A 553 -23.64 -17.46 -12.85
CA MET A 553 -24.28 -17.40 -11.53
C MET A 553 -23.35 -16.68 -10.53
N PRO A 554 -23.88 -16.01 -9.48
CA PRO A 554 -23.02 -15.37 -8.47
C PRO A 554 -22.06 -16.34 -7.74
N SER A 555 -22.36 -17.63 -7.75
CA SER A 555 -21.44 -18.68 -7.32
C SER A 555 -20.24 -18.86 -8.25
N ASP A 556 -20.41 -18.72 -9.57
CA ASP A 556 -19.30 -18.75 -10.55
C ASP A 556 -18.38 -17.57 -10.33
N ILE A 557 -18.97 -16.40 -10.01
CA ILE A 557 -18.23 -15.21 -9.59
C ILE A 557 -17.42 -15.52 -8.33
N ILE A 558 -18.03 -16.01 -7.25
CA ILE A 558 -17.32 -16.34 -6.00
C ILE A 558 -16.20 -17.36 -6.25
N ARG A 559 -16.42 -18.36 -7.12
CA ARG A 559 -15.40 -19.35 -7.50
C ARG A 559 -14.26 -18.74 -8.32
N ALA A 560 -14.56 -17.89 -9.30
CA ALA A 560 -13.57 -17.15 -10.09
C ALA A 560 -12.70 -16.27 -9.19
N CYS A 561 -13.31 -15.64 -8.18
CA CYS A 561 -12.61 -14.84 -7.19
C CYS A 561 -11.73 -15.67 -6.24
N GLY A 562 -12.18 -16.88 -5.87
CA GLY A 562 -11.35 -17.85 -5.16
C GLY A 562 -10.11 -18.29 -5.95
N ARG A 563 -10.16 -18.25 -7.28
CA ARG A 563 -9.06 -18.56 -8.21
C ARG A 563 -8.23 -17.35 -8.63
N ASN A 564 -8.53 -16.17 -8.08
CA ASN A 564 -7.90 -14.91 -8.43
C ASN A 564 -7.99 -14.56 -9.93
N GLU A 565 -9.13 -14.86 -10.55
CA GLU A 565 -9.40 -14.47 -11.94
C GLU A 565 -9.63 -12.94 -12.04
N THR A 566 -9.35 -12.34 -13.20
CA THR A 566 -9.64 -10.92 -13.46
C THR A 566 -11.14 -10.69 -13.65
N PHE A 567 -11.60 -9.46 -13.41
CA PHE A 567 -12.98 -9.04 -13.68
C PHE A 567 -13.45 -9.44 -15.09
N TYR A 568 -12.53 -9.34 -16.05
CA TYR A 568 -12.74 -9.76 -17.43
C TYR A 568 -13.17 -11.23 -17.57
N LYS A 569 -12.40 -12.14 -16.96
CA LYS A 569 -12.67 -13.60 -16.99
C LYS A 569 -13.86 -13.98 -16.12
N MET A 570 -13.98 -13.35 -14.94
CA MET A 570 -15.05 -13.55 -13.96
C MET A 570 -16.44 -13.31 -14.55
N PHE A 571 -16.61 -12.21 -15.30
CA PHE A 571 -17.89 -11.89 -15.95
C PHE A 571 -18.00 -12.45 -17.36
N GLY A 572 -16.98 -13.14 -17.87
CA GLY A 572 -17.00 -13.72 -19.22
C GLY A 572 -17.14 -12.66 -20.31
N LEU A 573 -16.58 -11.46 -20.09
CA LEU A 573 -16.75 -10.30 -20.96
C LEU A 573 -16.25 -10.56 -22.39
N ASP A 574 -15.40 -11.56 -22.60
CA ASP A 574 -14.96 -12.04 -23.91
C ASP A 574 -16.09 -12.54 -24.79
N ASN A 575 -17.10 -13.21 -24.20
CA ASN A 575 -18.24 -13.77 -24.93
C ASN A 575 -19.25 -12.69 -25.34
N THR A 576 -19.41 -11.65 -24.50
CA THR A 576 -20.38 -10.57 -24.70
C THR A 576 -19.91 -9.53 -25.70
N TYR A 577 -18.63 -9.18 -25.62
CA TYR A 577 -18.07 -8.00 -26.28
C TYR A 577 -17.03 -8.36 -27.33
N HIS A 578 -16.62 -9.63 -27.41
CA HIS A 578 -15.58 -10.10 -28.32
C HIS A 578 -14.35 -9.19 -28.28
N PHE A 579 -13.82 -8.85 -27.09
CA PHE A 579 -12.66 -7.94 -27.00
C PHE A 579 -11.45 -8.51 -27.76
N LEU A 580 -11.37 -9.84 -27.90
CA LEU A 580 -10.35 -10.52 -28.71
C LEU A 580 -10.60 -10.47 -30.23
N ASP A 581 -11.80 -10.09 -30.67
CA ASP A 581 -12.17 -10.00 -32.09
C ASP A 581 -12.12 -8.55 -32.60
N LEU A 582 -11.15 -7.80 -32.09
CA LEU A 582 -10.65 -6.59 -32.71
C LEU A 582 -10.09 -6.88 -34.13
N SER A 583 -10.10 -8.11 -34.65
CA SER A 583 -9.70 -8.50 -36.02
C SER A 583 -10.22 -7.58 -37.15
N SER A 584 -11.35 -6.89 -36.93
CA SER A 584 -11.88 -5.83 -37.81
C SER A 584 -10.91 -4.66 -38.06
N TYR A 585 -10.14 -4.17 -37.07
CA TYR A 585 -9.14 -3.11 -37.33
C TYR A 585 -7.97 -3.65 -38.16
N ARG A 586 -7.63 -4.94 -38.00
CA ARG A 586 -6.50 -5.60 -38.66
C ARG A 586 -6.65 -5.61 -40.18
N GLN A 587 -7.87 -5.85 -40.69
CA GLN A 587 -8.16 -5.78 -42.13
C GLN A 587 -7.98 -4.38 -42.71
N GLU A 588 -8.15 -3.33 -41.89
CA GLU A 588 -8.05 -1.94 -42.33
C GLU A 588 -6.59 -1.46 -42.39
N PHE A 589 -5.73 -1.88 -41.45
CA PHE A 589 -4.27 -1.67 -41.58
C PHE A 589 -3.68 -2.42 -42.77
N VAL A 590 -4.21 -3.60 -43.11
CA VAL A 590 -3.84 -4.34 -44.32
C VAL A 590 -4.29 -3.62 -45.61
N ASN A 591 -5.41 -2.89 -45.58
CA ASN A 591 -5.85 -2.08 -46.73
C ASN A 591 -4.97 -0.83 -46.90
N VAL A 592 -4.60 -0.17 -45.81
CA VAL A 592 -3.63 0.94 -45.80
C VAL A 592 -2.26 0.47 -46.28
N GLU A 593 -1.80 -0.71 -45.86
CA GLU A 593 -0.55 -1.36 -46.31
C GLU A 593 -0.56 -1.60 -47.83
N LYS A 594 -1.68 -2.11 -48.38
CA LYS A 594 -1.84 -2.31 -49.84
C LYS A 594 -1.87 -1.01 -50.64
N GLU A 595 -2.55 0.04 -50.15
CA GLU A 595 -2.58 1.34 -50.83
C GLU A 595 -1.22 2.05 -50.79
N LEU A 596 -0.50 1.98 -49.65
CA LEU A 596 0.87 2.48 -49.55
C LEU A 596 1.84 1.68 -50.42
N GLU A 597 1.75 0.36 -50.48
CA GLU A 597 2.58 -0.46 -51.39
C GLU A 597 2.34 -0.11 -52.87
N GLN A 598 1.09 0.08 -53.27
CA GLN A 598 0.73 0.50 -54.63
C GLN A 598 1.27 1.91 -54.96
N TYR A 599 1.30 2.80 -53.98
CA TYR A 599 1.84 4.14 -54.12
C TYR A 599 3.38 4.15 -54.21
N ILE A 600 4.06 3.39 -53.33
CA ILE A 600 5.53 3.24 -53.30
C ILE A 600 6.06 2.64 -54.61
N HIS A 601 5.33 1.66 -55.16
CA HIS A 601 5.64 1.06 -56.46
C HIS A 601 5.55 2.07 -57.61
N LYS A 602 4.68 3.09 -57.50
CA LYS A 602 4.54 4.17 -58.48
C LYS A 602 5.64 5.24 -58.35
N MET A 603 6.08 5.55 -57.13
CA MET A 603 7.09 6.59 -56.85
C MET A 603 8.51 6.23 -57.24
N THR A 604 8.89 4.96 -57.06
CA THR A 604 10.26 4.50 -57.32
C THR A 604 10.64 4.44 -58.79
N GLY A 605 9.70 4.67 -59.71
CA GLY A 605 9.95 4.77 -61.14
C GLY A 605 10.29 6.18 -61.64
N GLN A 606 10.23 7.21 -60.78
CA GLN A 606 10.19 8.62 -61.21
C GLN A 606 11.51 9.41 -60.98
N TYR A 607 12.51 8.83 -60.32
CA TYR A 607 13.74 9.52 -59.94
C TYR A 607 15.00 8.81 -60.44
N ASP A 608 15.80 9.49 -61.25
CA ASP A 608 17.15 9.08 -61.65
C ASP A 608 18.18 10.00 -60.96
N PHE A 609 18.79 9.52 -59.88
CA PHE A 609 19.76 10.27 -59.07
C PHE A 609 21.16 10.35 -59.71
N LYS A 610 21.36 9.75 -60.89
CA LYS A 610 22.64 9.75 -61.59
C LYS A 610 23.10 11.15 -62.03
N GLU A 611 22.19 12.11 -62.20
CA GLU A 611 22.50 13.48 -62.65
C GLU A 611 22.98 14.43 -61.53
N TYR A 612 22.76 14.12 -60.25
CA TYR A 612 22.92 15.11 -59.16
C TYR A 612 24.26 15.07 -58.41
N LEU A 613 25.05 13.99 -58.54
CA LEU A 613 26.43 13.92 -58.03
C LEU A 613 27.44 14.06 -59.17
N ASP A 614 27.50 15.29 -59.70
CA ASP A 614 28.33 15.65 -60.86
C ASP A 614 29.85 15.64 -60.55
N ASP A 615 30.66 15.48 -61.59
CA ASP A 615 32.12 15.52 -61.53
C ASP A 615 32.66 16.89 -61.09
N GLN A 616 31.87 17.95 -61.23
CA GLN A 616 32.17 19.28 -60.66
C GLN A 616 32.30 19.25 -59.14
N PHE A 617 31.42 18.53 -58.42
CA PHE A 617 31.50 18.46 -56.96
C PHE A 617 32.74 17.67 -56.50
N LYS A 618 33.07 16.58 -57.20
CA LYS A 618 34.30 15.81 -56.94
C LYS A 618 35.56 16.64 -57.17
N THR A 619 35.52 17.50 -58.18
CA THR A 619 36.61 18.42 -58.51
C THR A 619 36.74 19.51 -57.44
N ALA A 620 35.61 20.08 -57.00
CA ALA A 620 35.57 21.05 -55.89
C ALA A 620 36.15 20.47 -54.58
N LEU A 621 35.82 19.23 -54.22
CA LEU A 621 36.42 18.55 -53.06
C LEU A 621 37.95 18.36 -53.20
N SER A 622 38.45 18.13 -54.42
CA SER A 622 39.90 17.95 -54.66
C SER A 622 40.70 19.24 -54.60
N MET A 623 40.04 20.40 -54.70
CA MET A 623 40.65 21.73 -54.62
C MET A 623 40.76 22.24 -53.17
N ILE A 624 40.21 21.51 -52.19
CA ILE A 624 40.29 21.88 -50.78
C ILE A 624 41.72 21.66 -50.25
N PRO A 625 42.37 22.69 -49.66
CA PRO A 625 43.68 22.53 -49.03
C PRO A 625 43.62 21.60 -47.81
N ASN A 626 44.62 20.74 -47.64
CA ASN A 626 44.79 19.97 -46.40
C ASN A 626 45.20 20.90 -45.25
N LEU A 627 44.39 20.98 -44.20
CA LEU A 627 44.63 21.80 -43.02
C LEU A 627 45.55 21.08 -42.01
N ASN A 628 46.72 20.63 -42.45
CA ASN A 628 47.65 19.85 -41.62
C ASN A 628 48.32 20.69 -40.51
N ASP A 629 48.32 22.02 -40.64
CA ASP A 629 49.00 22.96 -39.76
C ASP A 629 48.07 23.61 -38.71
N ILE A 630 46.85 23.09 -38.49
CA ILE A 630 45.88 23.66 -37.53
C ILE A 630 46.51 23.87 -36.15
N ASN A 631 47.26 22.88 -35.65
CA ASN A 631 47.91 22.95 -34.35
C ASN A 631 48.94 24.09 -34.29
N LYS A 632 49.70 24.29 -35.37
CA LYS A 632 50.68 25.38 -35.48
C LYS A 632 50.02 26.76 -35.46
N TRP A 633 48.85 26.90 -36.10
CA TRP A 633 48.10 28.16 -36.07
C TRP A 633 47.44 28.40 -34.72
N GLN A 634 46.98 27.35 -34.05
CA GLN A 634 46.44 27.42 -32.70
C GLN A 634 47.50 27.92 -31.71
N ASP A 635 48.72 27.38 -31.77
CA ASP A 635 49.84 27.82 -30.94
C ASP A 635 50.22 29.29 -31.16
N SER A 636 49.95 29.83 -32.37
CA SER A 636 50.22 31.24 -32.70
C SER A 636 49.22 32.24 -32.13
N LEU A 637 48.06 31.79 -31.65
CA LEU A 637 46.99 32.62 -31.07
C LEU A 637 47.13 32.75 -29.53
N ASN A 638 48.34 33.02 -29.05
CA ASN A 638 48.59 33.15 -27.61
C ASN A 638 48.05 34.48 -27.06
N THR A 639 47.10 34.41 -26.11
CA THR A 639 46.47 35.58 -25.46
C THR A 639 47.22 36.11 -24.23
N GLU A 640 48.28 35.44 -23.78
CA GLU A 640 49.04 35.79 -22.57
C GLU A 640 49.58 37.22 -22.60
N SER A 641 50.17 37.62 -23.74
CA SER A 641 50.66 39.00 -23.93
C SER A 641 49.56 40.06 -23.83
N LEU A 642 48.35 39.77 -24.33
CA LEU A 642 47.20 40.68 -24.24
C LEU A 642 46.64 40.74 -22.82
N LYS A 643 46.65 39.62 -22.09
CA LYS A 643 46.24 39.54 -20.68
C LYS A 643 47.17 40.37 -19.78
N GLU A 644 48.49 40.27 -19.97
CA GLU A 644 49.45 41.14 -19.28
C GLU A 644 49.21 42.63 -19.60
N THR A 645 48.94 42.94 -20.86
CA THR A 645 48.67 44.32 -21.30
C THR A 645 47.38 44.87 -20.67
N LEU A 646 46.37 44.03 -20.49
CA LEU A 646 45.09 44.37 -19.85
C LEU A 646 45.26 44.72 -18.36
N GLU A 647 46.06 43.94 -17.63
CA GLU A 647 46.32 44.16 -16.20
C GLU A 647 47.04 45.48 -15.92
N ARG A 648 47.98 45.86 -16.80
CA ARG A 648 48.79 47.08 -16.61
C ARG A 648 48.04 48.37 -16.93
N MET A 649 47.01 48.32 -17.77
CA MET A 649 46.17 49.48 -18.13
C MET A 649 45.16 49.89 -17.06
N ASP A 650 45.06 49.19 -15.94
CA ASP A 650 44.15 49.55 -14.85
C ASP A 650 44.69 50.78 -14.09
N LEU A 651 44.07 51.95 -14.30
CA LEU A 651 44.44 53.18 -13.58
C LEU A 651 43.77 53.27 -12.21
N THR A 652 42.87 52.34 -11.84
CA THR A 652 42.13 52.42 -10.57
C THR A 652 43.02 52.20 -9.35
N THR A 653 44.09 51.41 -9.46
CA THR A 653 45.14 51.26 -8.43
C THR A 653 45.83 52.59 -8.18
N TYR A 654 46.21 53.30 -9.23
CA TYR A 654 46.80 54.63 -9.16
C TYR A 654 45.83 55.64 -8.51
N ILE A 655 44.55 55.62 -8.88
CA ILE A 655 43.51 56.47 -8.29
C ILE A 655 43.35 56.16 -6.79
N LYS A 656 43.36 54.88 -6.39
CA LYS A 656 43.29 54.45 -4.98
C LYS A 656 44.51 54.88 -4.19
N ASP A 657 45.71 54.70 -4.74
CA ASP A 657 46.96 55.08 -4.08
C ASP A 657 47.01 56.59 -3.83
N LEU A 658 46.61 57.40 -4.83
CA LEU A 658 46.51 58.85 -4.69
C LEU A 658 45.43 59.28 -3.67
N ASN A 659 44.29 58.58 -3.62
CA ASN A 659 43.24 58.81 -2.63
C ASN A 659 43.67 58.47 -1.19
N LEU A 660 44.38 57.35 -1.01
CA LEU A 660 44.92 56.93 0.28
C LEU A 660 46.00 57.92 0.74
N PHE A 661 46.86 58.34 -0.18
CA PHE A 661 47.86 59.37 0.08
C PHE A 661 47.22 60.67 0.57
N LEU A 662 46.12 61.09 -0.05
CA LEU A 662 45.35 62.27 0.37
C LEU A 662 44.70 62.12 1.75
N SER A 663 44.11 60.96 2.03
CA SER A 663 43.44 60.69 3.30
C SER A 663 44.40 60.69 4.48
N ASN A 664 45.65 60.24 4.26
CA ASN A 664 46.68 60.15 5.28
C ASN A 664 47.39 61.50 5.55
N ASN A 665 47.21 62.51 4.69
CA ASN A 665 47.89 63.80 4.79
C ASN A 665 46.87 64.96 4.77
N PRO A 666 46.34 65.41 5.94
CA PRO A 666 45.31 66.46 6.01
C PRO A 666 45.79 67.83 5.51
N ILE A 667 44.97 68.49 4.67
CA ILE A 667 45.38 69.62 3.82
C ILE A 667 44.70 70.96 4.24
N PRO A 668 45.42 72.09 4.30
CA PRO A 668 44.83 73.44 4.41
C PRO A 668 44.04 73.88 3.15
N SER A 669 42.95 74.63 3.33
CA SER A 669 41.90 74.87 2.32
C SER A 669 42.30 75.40 0.92
N PRO A 670 43.31 76.28 0.70
CA PRO A 670 43.59 76.79 -0.66
C PRO A 670 44.31 75.80 -1.59
N ASN A 671 44.81 74.66 -1.09
CA ASN A 671 45.59 73.69 -1.87
C ASN A 671 44.78 72.47 -2.33
N ILE A 672 43.54 72.35 -1.87
CA ILE A 672 42.66 71.22 -2.14
C ILE A 672 42.17 71.22 -3.61
N ASP A 673 41.94 72.40 -4.19
CA ASP A 673 41.30 72.51 -5.50
C ASP A 673 42.21 72.05 -6.65
N ALA A 674 43.52 72.35 -6.59
CA ALA A 674 44.49 71.87 -7.57
C ALA A 674 44.57 70.34 -7.56
N ILE A 675 44.70 69.72 -6.37
CA ILE A 675 44.80 68.26 -6.28
C ILE A 675 43.48 67.58 -6.68
N LYS A 676 42.32 68.15 -6.30
CA LYS A 676 41.01 67.68 -6.77
C LYS A 676 40.86 67.76 -8.29
N SER A 677 41.35 68.82 -8.93
CA SER A 677 41.36 68.97 -10.39
C SER A 677 42.16 67.85 -11.05
N LEU A 678 43.35 67.53 -10.52
CA LEU A 678 44.20 66.45 -11.03
C LEU A 678 43.56 65.08 -10.88
N MET A 679 42.96 64.80 -9.72
CA MET A 679 42.22 63.55 -9.52
C MET A 679 41.04 63.44 -10.47
N GLY A 680 40.28 64.52 -10.66
CA GLY A 680 39.18 64.57 -11.62
C GLY A 680 39.64 64.29 -13.05
N ASN A 681 40.79 64.84 -13.45
CA ASN A 681 41.40 64.58 -14.77
C ASN A 681 41.88 63.12 -14.91
N LEU A 682 42.41 62.51 -13.84
CA LEU A 682 42.80 61.10 -13.84
C LEU A 682 41.59 60.17 -13.88
N GLU A 683 40.54 60.46 -13.12
CA GLU A 683 39.25 59.75 -13.16
C GLU A 683 38.60 59.86 -14.53
N LEU A 684 38.71 61.02 -15.18
CA LEU A 684 38.21 61.24 -16.54
C LEU A 684 39.02 60.44 -17.57
N LEU A 685 40.36 60.40 -17.46
CA LEU A 685 41.21 59.58 -18.32
C LEU A 685 40.91 58.08 -18.17
N GLU A 686 40.70 57.63 -16.93
CA GLU A 686 40.30 56.26 -16.62
C GLU A 686 38.93 55.92 -17.22
N LYS A 687 37.95 56.82 -17.08
CA LYS A 687 36.58 56.63 -17.57
C LYS A 687 36.45 56.72 -19.10
N GLU A 688 37.13 57.69 -19.73
CA GLU A 688 36.94 57.99 -21.15
C GLU A 688 37.90 57.23 -22.08
N ASN A 689 39.07 56.80 -21.59
CA ASN A 689 40.08 56.17 -22.43
C ASN A 689 40.47 54.77 -21.96
N ALA A 690 40.90 54.63 -20.70
CA ALA A 690 41.47 53.37 -20.24
C ALA A 690 40.41 52.27 -20.07
N SER A 691 39.26 52.58 -19.44
CA SER A 691 38.17 51.61 -19.26
C SER A 691 37.57 51.10 -20.58
N PRO A 692 37.21 51.96 -21.57
CA PRO A 692 36.74 51.50 -22.87
C PRO A 692 37.77 50.60 -23.57
N LEU A 693 39.05 50.99 -23.57
CA LEU A 693 40.12 50.22 -24.21
C LEU A 693 40.35 48.86 -23.53
N ARG A 694 40.27 48.78 -22.20
CA ARG A 694 40.33 47.49 -21.48
C ARG A 694 39.15 46.59 -21.83
N ASN A 695 37.96 47.15 -22.02
CA ASN A 695 36.81 46.38 -22.50
C ASN A 695 37.04 45.87 -23.93
N ASP A 696 37.61 46.68 -24.81
CA ASP A 696 37.92 46.28 -26.19
C ASP A 696 38.97 45.15 -26.23
N ILE A 697 40.06 45.28 -25.45
CA ILE A 697 41.10 44.24 -25.34
C ILE A 697 40.54 42.96 -24.70
N SER A 698 39.69 43.07 -23.68
CA SER A 698 39.01 41.91 -23.09
C SER A 698 38.12 41.20 -24.11
N ASN A 699 37.40 41.96 -24.95
CA ASN A 699 36.61 41.39 -26.04
C ASN A 699 37.47 40.73 -27.11
N ILE A 700 38.62 41.30 -27.46
CA ILE A 700 39.59 40.70 -28.39
C ILE A 700 40.11 39.37 -27.83
N ILE A 701 40.49 39.30 -26.55
CA ILE A 701 40.94 38.05 -25.90
C ILE A 701 39.85 36.98 -25.99
N LYS A 702 38.61 37.31 -25.62
CA LYS A 702 37.47 36.37 -25.72
C LYS A 702 37.23 35.89 -27.14
N ASN A 703 37.25 36.80 -28.11
CA ASN A 703 37.03 36.48 -29.51
C ASN A 703 38.18 35.61 -30.07
N MET A 704 39.41 35.83 -29.63
CA MET A 704 40.59 35.05 -30.02
C MET A 704 40.56 33.64 -29.43
N GLU A 705 40.18 33.49 -28.16
CA GLU A 705 39.99 32.18 -27.51
C GLU A 705 38.87 31.40 -28.21
N LYS A 706 37.75 32.06 -28.55
CA LYS A 706 36.66 31.46 -29.33
C LYS A 706 37.14 31.04 -30.72
N PHE A 707 37.88 31.90 -31.42
CA PHE A 707 38.42 31.61 -32.75
C PHE A 707 39.37 30.41 -32.72
N SER A 708 40.22 30.30 -31.69
CA SER A 708 41.08 29.13 -31.47
C SER A 708 40.28 27.84 -31.25
N LEU A 709 39.18 27.89 -30.49
CA LEU A 709 38.30 26.74 -30.28
C LEU A 709 37.62 26.30 -31.57
N ASP A 710 37.07 27.25 -32.34
CA ASP A 710 36.41 26.96 -33.61
C ASP A 710 37.40 26.39 -34.65
N LEU A 711 38.66 26.86 -34.65
CA LEU A 711 39.74 26.32 -35.48
C LEU A 711 40.04 24.84 -35.16
N SER A 712 40.04 24.46 -33.88
CA SER A 712 40.32 23.07 -33.45
C SER A 712 39.30 22.06 -33.97
N GLN A 713 38.09 22.52 -34.28
CA GLN A 713 37.03 21.67 -34.83
C GLN A 713 37.27 21.30 -36.30
N LEU A 714 38.24 21.91 -37.00
CA LEU A 714 38.50 21.65 -38.43
C LEU A 714 39.48 20.50 -38.71
N ASN A 715 40.00 19.81 -37.69
CA ASN A 715 40.98 18.73 -37.86
C ASN A 715 40.37 17.51 -38.58
N ILE A 716 40.45 17.48 -39.91
CA ILE A 716 39.89 16.41 -40.74
C ILE A 716 40.80 16.09 -41.93
N ASN A 717 40.85 14.81 -42.27
CA ASN A 717 41.38 14.35 -43.54
C ASN A 717 40.29 14.44 -44.64
N PHE A 718 40.35 15.49 -45.47
CA PHE A 718 39.42 15.68 -46.57
C PHE A 718 39.51 14.58 -47.65
N GLN A 719 40.63 13.85 -47.73
CA GLN A 719 40.75 12.69 -48.62
C GLN A 719 39.85 11.52 -48.17
N ASP A 720 39.83 11.23 -46.87
CA ASP A 720 38.94 10.18 -46.31
C ASP A 720 37.46 10.55 -46.53
N LEU A 721 37.09 11.82 -46.31
CA LEU A 721 35.73 12.30 -46.59
C LEU A 721 35.36 12.13 -48.06
N ARG A 722 36.28 12.47 -48.98
CA ARG A 722 36.07 12.31 -50.43
C ARG A 722 35.88 10.83 -50.80
N ASP A 723 36.73 9.95 -50.31
CA ASP A 723 36.68 8.52 -50.64
C ASP A 723 35.39 7.87 -50.14
N ARG A 724 34.95 8.24 -48.93
CA ARG A 724 33.66 7.80 -48.39
C ARG A 724 32.48 8.37 -49.17
N LEU A 725 32.57 9.61 -49.65
CA LEU A 725 31.55 10.22 -50.49
C LEU A 725 31.45 9.56 -51.87
N ILE A 726 32.57 9.14 -52.45
CA ILE A 726 32.61 8.34 -53.69
C ILE A 726 31.96 6.97 -53.47
N MET A 727 32.24 6.33 -52.33
CA MET A 727 31.58 5.07 -51.96
C MET A 727 30.07 5.25 -51.77
N ALA A 728 29.64 6.27 -51.02
CA ALA A 728 28.23 6.61 -50.81
C ALA A 728 27.51 6.88 -52.15
N GLN A 729 28.14 7.62 -53.07
CA GLN A 729 27.62 7.83 -54.42
C GLN A 729 27.35 6.52 -55.16
N SER A 730 28.30 5.58 -55.11
CA SER A 730 28.16 4.31 -55.80
C SER A 730 26.99 3.48 -55.25
N THR A 731 26.68 3.62 -53.97
CA THR A 731 25.55 2.97 -53.29
C THR A 731 24.22 3.64 -53.67
N ILE A 732 24.15 4.97 -53.69
CA ILE A 732 22.98 5.75 -54.10
C ILE A 732 22.59 5.39 -55.55
N VAL A 733 23.55 5.43 -56.47
CA VAL A 733 23.29 5.19 -57.90
C VAL A 733 22.82 3.76 -58.19
N LYS A 734 23.28 2.78 -57.40
CA LYS A 734 22.93 1.36 -57.63
C LYS A 734 21.69 0.90 -56.87
N GLY A 735 21.33 1.55 -55.76
CA GLY A 735 20.41 0.98 -54.76
C GLY A 735 19.40 1.94 -54.14
N LEU A 736 19.37 3.23 -54.49
CA LEU A 736 18.46 4.19 -53.85
C LEU A 736 16.98 3.78 -53.97
N ARG A 737 16.60 3.21 -55.11
CA ARG A 737 15.24 2.70 -55.34
C ARG A 737 14.86 1.61 -54.32
N SER A 738 15.73 0.62 -54.14
CA SER A 738 15.51 -0.44 -53.15
C SER A 738 15.56 0.11 -51.73
N GLU A 739 16.39 1.11 -51.47
CA GLU A 739 16.57 1.71 -50.13
C GLU A 739 15.34 2.50 -49.69
N ILE A 740 14.79 3.35 -50.56
CA ILE A 740 13.54 4.07 -50.30
C ILE A 740 12.41 3.08 -50.06
N SER A 741 12.33 2.02 -50.89
CA SER A 741 11.31 0.99 -50.73
C SER A 741 11.46 0.21 -49.42
N SER A 742 12.69 -0.07 -48.98
CA SER A 742 12.95 -0.78 -47.72
C SER A 742 12.61 0.12 -46.52
N SER A 743 13.18 1.32 -46.48
CA SER A 743 12.96 2.29 -45.40
C SER A 743 11.48 2.63 -45.22
N THR A 744 10.73 2.73 -46.33
CA THR A 744 9.28 2.96 -46.25
C THR A 744 8.54 1.76 -45.65
N LYS A 745 8.91 0.53 -46.02
CA LYS A 745 8.32 -0.69 -45.44
C LYS A 745 8.63 -0.79 -43.94
N ASP A 746 9.84 -0.45 -43.53
CA ASP A 746 10.26 -0.53 -42.13
C ASP A 746 9.46 0.46 -41.25
N ILE A 747 9.28 1.70 -41.71
CA ILE A 747 8.48 2.71 -41.00
C ILE A 747 7.00 2.32 -40.91
N ILE A 748 6.41 1.80 -42.00
CA ILE A 748 5.01 1.33 -41.99
C ILE A 748 4.85 0.12 -41.06
N ASN A 749 5.79 -0.83 -41.10
CA ASN A 749 5.78 -1.99 -40.21
C ASN A 749 5.89 -1.55 -38.75
N LYS A 750 6.67 -0.51 -38.44
CA LYS A 750 6.72 0.07 -37.10
C LYS A 750 5.35 0.57 -36.62
N TRP A 751 4.65 1.36 -37.44
CA TRP A 751 3.29 1.83 -37.09
C TRP A 751 2.28 0.68 -36.89
N LYS A 752 2.39 -0.38 -37.69
CA LYS A 752 1.57 -1.60 -37.53
C LYS A 752 1.87 -2.31 -36.22
N ASN A 753 3.16 -2.45 -35.89
CA ASN A 753 3.62 -3.06 -34.65
C ASN A 753 3.17 -2.26 -33.43
N ASP A 754 3.22 -0.91 -33.47
CA ASP A 754 2.76 -0.07 -32.35
C ASP A 754 1.28 -0.34 -32.00
N VAL A 755 0.44 -0.52 -33.02
CA VAL A 755 -0.99 -0.84 -32.85
C VAL A 755 -1.18 -2.28 -32.37
N GLU A 756 -0.46 -3.26 -32.94
CA GLU A 756 -0.53 -4.67 -32.52
C GLU A 756 -0.02 -4.85 -31.08
N GLU A 757 1.03 -4.12 -30.70
CA GLU A 757 1.59 -4.09 -29.35
C GLU A 757 0.57 -3.52 -28.36
N TYR A 758 -0.06 -2.37 -28.66
CA TYR A 758 -1.11 -1.80 -27.81
C TYR A 758 -2.28 -2.76 -27.58
N LEU A 759 -2.67 -3.51 -28.61
CA LEU A 759 -3.78 -4.46 -28.49
C LEU A 759 -3.39 -5.72 -27.75
N SER A 760 -2.16 -6.20 -27.96
CA SER A 760 -1.59 -7.27 -27.14
C SER A 760 -1.49 -6.83 -25.67
N TYR A 761 -1.16 -5.56 -25.44
CA TYR A 761 -1.08 -4.94 -24.12
C TYR A 761 -2.46 -4.88 -23.45
N ILE A 762 -3.49 -4.40 -24.13
CA ILE A 762 -4.88 -4.43 -23.63
C ILE A 762 -5.27 -5.87 -23.29
N LYS A 763 -5.08 -6.80 -24.23
CA LYS A 763 -5.46 -8.21 -24.06
C LYS A 763 -4.76 -8.83 -22.85
N LYS A 764 -3.47 -8.57 -22.68
CA LYS A 764 -2.69 -9.06 -21.54
C LYS A 764 -3.19 -8.42 -20.24
N LYS A 765 -3.30 -7.09 -20.21
CA LYS A 765 -3.74 -6.34 -19.03
C LYS A 765 -5.14 -6.73 -18.58
N MET A 766 -6.10 -6.91 -19.49
CA MET A 766 -7.44 -7.39 -19.14
C MET A 766 -7.45 -8.83 -18.61
N ASN A 767 -6.54 -9.69 -19.08
CA ASN A 767 -6.49 -11.10 -18.69
C ASN A 767 -5.70 -11.38 -17.41
N GLU A 768 -4.76 -10.51 -17.04
CA GLU A 768 -3.76 -10.79 -16.00
C GLU A 768 -3.76 -9.76 -14.85
N ASP A 769 -3.85 -8.45 -15.14
CA ASP A 769 -3.46 -7.42 -14.17
C ASP A 769 -4.58 -6.44 -13.77
N VAL A 770 -5.38 -6.01 -14.74
CA VAL A 770 -6.40 -4.99 -14.52
C VAL A 770 -7.59 -5.66 -13.85
N THR A 771 -7.86 -5.27 -12.60
CA THR A 771 -9.08 -5.63 -11.84
C THR A 771 -9.17 -7.10 -11.40
N THR A 772 -8.14 -7.57 -10.68
CA THR A 772 -8.18 -8.90 -10.03
C THR A 772 -9.36 -9.01 -9.06
N CYS A 773 -9.99 -10.19 -8.97
CA CYS A 773 -11.07 -10.39 -8.00
C CYS A 773 -10.59 -10.66 -6.55
N LYS A 774 -9.27 -10.57 -6.29
CA LYS A 774 -8.68 -10.70 -4.96
C LYS A 774 -9.37 -9.81 -3.90
N PRO A 775 -9.60 -8.50 -4.13
CA PRO A 775 -10.21 -7.64 -3.12
C PRO A 775 -11.65 -8.03 -2.80
N ILE A 776 -12.45 -8.44 -3.78
CA ILE A 776 -13.81 -8.93 -3.54
C ILE A 776 -13.78 -10.20 -2.68
N ALA A 777 -12.86 -11.12 -2.95
CA ALA A 777 -12.70 -12.33 -2.13
C ALA A 777 -12.26 -11.99 -0.70
N ASP A 778 -11.37 -11.01 -0.52
CA ASP A 778 -10.95 -10.49 0.78
C ASP A 778 -12.09 -9.81 1.54
N ILE A 779 -12.89 -8.97 0.87
CA ILE A 779 -14.06 -8.29 1.44
C ILE A 779 -15.10 -9.33 1.88
N THR A 780 -15.38 -10.31 1.04
CA THR A 780 -16.27 -11.41 1.39
C THR A 780 -15.74 -12.15 2.62
N ARG A 781 -14.42 -12.39 2.70
CA ARG A 781 -13.79 -13.01 3.89
C ARG A 781 -13.96 -12.17 5.14
N GLY A 782 -13.83 -10.86 5.05
CA GLY A 782 -14.06 -9.96 6.17
C GLY A 782 -15.52 -9.96 6.65
N ILE A 783 -16.51 -9.96 5.74
CA ILE A 783 -17.94 -10.02 6.09
C ILE A 783 -18.25 -11.29 6.88
N PHE A 784 -17.88 -12.45 6.34
CA PHE A 784 -18.17 -13.73 7.00
C PHE A 784 -17.32 -13.93 8.25
N ALA A 785 -16.07 -13.46 8.30
CA ALA A 785 -15.27 -13.49 9.53
C ALA A 785 -15.92 -12.65 10.65
N SER A 786 -16.53 -11.51 10.30
CA SER A 786 -17.24 -10.63 11.25
C SER A 786 -18.47 -11.28 11.87
N VAL A 787 -19.08 -12.27 11.21
CA VAL A 787 -20.20 -13.04 11.76
C VAL A 787 -19.71 -14.35 12.38
N CYS A 788 -19.00 -15.16 11.61
CA CYS A 788 -18.66 -16.52 11.98
C CYS A 788 -17.60 -16.59 13.07
N ASN A 789 -16.49 -15.88 12.90
CA ASN A 789 -15.40 -15.95 13.87
C ASN A 789 -15.72 -15.11 15.11
N GLN A 790 -16.38 -13.96 14.95
CA GLN A 790 -16.56 -12.99 16.04
C GLN A 790 -17.85 -13.20 16.84
N ILE A 791 -18.85 -13.89 16.31
CA ILE A 791 -20.15 -14.10 16.98
C ILE A 791 -20.47 -15.59 17.11
N VAL A 792 -20.47 -16.32 15.99
CA VAL A 792 -20.94 -17.72 15.97
C VAL A 792 -19.99 -18.66 16.71
N ASP A 793 -18.68 -18.55 16.49
CA ASP A 793 -17.66 -19.38 17.17
C ASP A 793 -17.72 -19.22 18.71
N PRO A 794 -17.77 -17.99 19.28
CA PRO A 794 -18.00 -17.79 20.71
C PRO A 794 -19.34 -18.33 21.23
N LEU A 795 -20.45 -18.15 20.49
CA LEU A 795 -21.76 -18.70 20.86
C LEU A 795 -21.73 -20.24 20.88
N ASN A 796 -20.99 -20.86 19.95
CA ASN A 796 -20.78 -22.30 19.98
C ASN A 796 -20.01 -22.72 21.24
N GLY A 797 -18.98 -21.95 21.60
CA GLY A 797 -18.23 -22.14 22.83
C GLY A 797 -19.09 -22.11 24.09
N ILE A 798 -20.08 -21.21 24.15
CA ILE A 798 -21.00 -21.08 25.29
C ILE A 798 -21.78 -22.38 25.54
N TRP A 799 -22.52 -22.90 24.54
CA TRP A 799 -23.32 -24.11 24.77
C TRP A 799 -22.44 -25.32 25.05
N ALA A 800 -21.27 -25.43 24.40
CA ALA A 800 -20.36 -26.54 24.61
C ALA A 800 -19.79 -26.54 26.05
N ALA A 801 -19.42 -25.37 26.55
CA ALA A 801 -18.98 -25.19 27.93
C ALA A 801 -20.12 -25.46 28.93
N MET A 802 -21.35 -24.99 28.66
CA MET A 802 -22.54 -25.29 29.47
C MET A 802 -22.81 -26.80 29.53
N MET A 803 -22.76 -27.49 28.39
CA MET A 803 -22.97 -28.94 28.29
C MET A 803 -21.93 -29.70 29.13
N LEU A 804 -20.65 -29.35 29.00
CA LEU A 804 -19.56 -29.96 29.77
C LEU A 804 -19.71 -29.70 31.27
N TYR A 805 -20.11 -28.48 31.68
CA TYR A 805 -20.38 -28.15 33.07
C TYR A 805 -21.48 -29.03 33.67
N ILE A 806 -22.59 -29.22 32.93
CA ILE A 806 -23.73 -30.03 33.37
C ILE A 806 -23.31 -31.50 33.51
N PHE A 807 -22.56 -32.05 32.55
CA PHE A 807 -22.03 -33.42 32.65
C PHE A 807 -21.13 -33.62 33.87
N LEU A 808 -20.21 -32.70 34.15
CA LEU A 808 -19.33 -32.76 35.32
C LEU A 808 -20.08 -32.60 36.65
N SER A 809 -21.31 -32.06 36.62
CA SER A 809 -22.14 -31.95 37.82
C SER A 809 -22.67 -33.31 38.30
N ILE A 810 -22.81 -34.31 37.43
CA ILE A 810 -23.25 -35.67 37.79
C ILE A 810 -22.26 -36.35 38.76
N PRO A 811 -20.99 -36.59 38.40
CA PRO A 811 -20.02 -37.21 39.30
C PRO A 811 -19.76 -36.34 40.54
N MET A 812 -19.83 -35.01 40.41
CA MET A 812 -19.72 -34.09 41.54
C MET A 812 -20.84 -34.27 42.57
N ILE A 813 -22.09 -34.42 42.13
CA ILE A 813 -23.23 -34.70 43.02
C ILE A 813 -23.06 -36.07 43.69
N ILE A 814 -22.65 -37.09 42.95
CA ILE A 814 -22.45 -38.44 43.51
C ILE A 814 -21.36 -38.41 44.59
N ILE A 815 -20.18 -37.89 44.28
CA ILE A 815 -19.05 -37.78 45.22
C ILE A 815 -19.41 -36.88 46.40
N GLY A 816 -20.03 -35.73 46.15
CA GLY A 816 -20.48 -34.80 47.18
C GLY A 816 -21.42 -35.43 48.20
N ASN A 817 -22.31 -36.34 47.77
CA ASN A 817 -23.21 -37.07 48.66
C ASN A 817 -22.51 -38.08 49.59
N TYR A 818 -21.34 -38.59 49.20
CA TYR A 818 -20.51 -39.39 50.10
C TYR A 818 -19.69 -38.50 51.04
N VAL A 819 -19.08 -37.44 50.51
CA VAL A 819 -18.23 -36.51 51.26
C VAL A 819 -19.03 -35.73 52.33
N ILE A 820 -20.28 -35.37 52.07
CA ILE A 820 -21.12 -34.62 53.02
C ILE A 820 -21.33 -35.38 54.34
N LYS A 821 -21.40 -36.72 54.32
CA LYS A 821 -21.55 -37.54 55.53
C LYS A 821 -20.33 -37.41 56.43
N GLU A 822 -19.15 -37.30 55.82
CA GLU A 822 -17.86 -37.10 56.52
C GLU A 822 -17.69 -35.68 57.08
N TYR A 823 -18.33 -34.68 56.47
CA TYR A 823 -18.34 -33.30 56.96
C TYR A 823 -19.30 -33.10 58.14
N LYS A 824 -20.37 -33.92 58.21
CA LYS A 824 -21.36 -33.91 59.31
C LYS A 824 -21.00 -34.81 60.48
N ASN A 825 -20.34 -35.95 60.24
CA ASN A 825 -19.94 -36.89 61.30
C ASN A 825 -18.63 -36.47 61.97
N THR A 826 -18.71 -35.60 62.97
CA THR A 826 -17.61 -35.42 63.93
C THR A 826 -17.71 -36.50 65.00
N LEU A 827 -16.77 -37.46 64.97
CA LEU A 827 -16.59 -38.59 65.91
C LEU A 827 -16.78 -38.28 67.41
N SER A 828 -16.74 -37.00 67.83
CA SER A 828 -16.92 -36.57 69.21
C SER A 828 -18.33 -36.82 69.77
N TYR A 829 -19.39 -36.60 68.97
CA TYR A 829 -20.77 -36.74 69.47
C TYR A 829 -21.15 -38.20 69.76
N ASN A 830 -20.76 -39.12 68.86
CA ASN A 830 -21.04 -40.55 69.01
C ASN A 830 -20.19 -41.19 70.13
N ASN A 831 -18.94 -40.74 70.33
CA ASN A 831 -18.11 -41.21 71.43
C ASN A 831 -18.60 -40.70 72.80
N TRP A 832 -19.05 -39.44 72.91
CA TRP A 832 -19.68 -38.94 74.14
C TRP A 832 -20.99 -39.67 74.46
N ARG A 833 -21.85 -39.91 73.45
CA ARG A 833 -23.12 -40.66 73.62
C ARG A 833 -22.89 -42.13 73.98
N LYS A 834 -21.86 -42.78 73.42
CA LYS A 834 -21.46 -44.15 73.80
C LYS A 834 -20.90 -44.20 75.22
N ASN A 835 -20.03 -43.27 75.58
CA ASN A 835 -19.43 -43.22 76.90
C ASN A 835 -20.47 -42.93 78.00
N ASN A 836 -21.49 -42.12 77.72
CA ASN A 836 -22.56 -41.85 78.68
C ASN A 836 -23.60 -42.98 78.81
N ARG A 837 -23.77 -43.84 77.80
CA ARG A 837 -24.63 -45.05 77.92
C ARG A 837 -24.03 -46.10 78.85
N LEU A 838 -22.71 -46.09 79.08
CA LEU A 838 -22.04 -47.01 80.00
C LEU A 838 -22.21 -46.62 81.49
N PHE A 839 -22.78 -45.45 81.79
CA PHE A 839 -22.97 -44.93 83.15
C PHE A 839 -24.44 -44.78 83.60
N SER A 840 -25.40 -45.38 82.88
CA SER A 840 -26.81 -45.35 83.32
C SER A 840 -27.14 -46.62 84.13
N PRO A 841 -27.52 -46.52 85.42
CA PRO A 841 -28.08 -47.67 86.13
C PRO A 841 -29.43 -48.03 85.47
N ALA A 842 -29.66 -49.33 85.32
CA ALA A 842 -30.87 -49.88 84.76
C ALA A 842 -32.07 -49.51 85.65
N TYR A 843 -32.94 -48.62 85.16
CA TYR A 843 -34.30 -48.47 85.67
C TYR A 843 -35.27 -48.80 84.54
N GLN A 844 -35.83 -50.00 84.61
CA GLN A 844 -36.97 -50.40 83.79
C GLN A 844 -38.23 -49.77 84.38
N SER A 845 -38.90 -48.92 83.61
CA SER A 845 -40.32 -48.63 83.79
C SER A 845 -41.00 -48.68 82.42
N PRO A 846 -42.03 -49.52 82.25
CA PRO A 846 -42.82 -49.58 81.03
C PRO A 846 -43.94 -48.54 81.10
N ILE A 847 -44.04 -47.64 80.13
CA ILE A 847 -45.27 -46.99 79.60
C ILE A 847 -44.81 -46.00 78.52
N GLY A 848 -45.50 -46.02 77.39
CA GLY A 848 -45.07 -45.46 76.11
C GLY A 848 -45.18 -43.94 75.93
N ASN A 849 -44.59 -43.52 74.80
CA ASN A 849 -44.57 -42.22 74.15
C ASN A 849 -45.68 -41.23 74.56
N THR A 850 -45.30 -40.03 75.02
CA THR A 850 -45.87 -38.72 74.64
C THR A 850 -45.22 -37.58 75.47
N PHE A 851 -44.85 -36.48 74.82
CA PHE A 851 -44.33 -35.21 75.37
C PHE A 851 -42.95 -35.21 76.06
N ALA A 852 -41.95 -34.68 75.35
CA ALA A 852 -40.74 -34.10 75.96
C ALA A 852 -40.28 -32.88 75.14
N THR A 853 -41.16 -31.91 74.98
CA THR A 853 -40.77 -30.50 74.87
C THR A 853 -40.85 -29.94 76.29
N ASP A 854 -39.86 -29.13 76.67
CA ASP A 854 -39.75 -28.42 77.95
C ASP A 854 -39.25 -29.23 79.16
N ALA A 855 -37.93 -29.47 79.19
CA ALA A 855 -37.23 -29.69 80.47
C ALA A 855 -35.70 -29.53 80.34
N PHE A 856 -35.19 -28.33 79.98
CA PHE A 856 -33.81 -27.93 80.34
C PHE A 856 -33.68 -26.40 80.43
N GLU A 857 -34.55 -25.79 81.23
CA GLU A 857 -34.31 -24.46 81.82
C GLU A 857 -34.23 -24.60 83.35
N ILE A 858 -33.08 -25.07 83.87
CA ILE A 858 -32.67 -24.75 85.24
C ILE A 858 -31.17 -24.46 85.20
N ARG A 859 -30.83 -23.18 85.26
CA ARG A 859 -29.46 -22.69 85.46
C ARG A 859 -29.25 -22.43 86.96
N ASN A 860 -28.21 -23.08 87.49
CA ASN A 860 -27.31 -22.66 88.57
C ASN A 860 -27.79 -22.57 90.02
N LYS A 861 -27.09 -23.31 90.88
CA LYS A 861 -26.46 -22.78 92.09
C LYS A 861 -25.28 -23.67 92.51
N ASP A 862 -24.07 -23.29 92.10
CA ASP A 862 -22.88 -23.68 92.84
C ASP A 862 -22.82 -22.87 94.15
N VAL A 863 -22.52 -23.57 95.24
CA VAL A 863 -22.32 -23.01 96.58
C VAL A 863 -20.86 -22.55 96.67
N ASN A 864 -20.69 -21.27 96.98
CA ASN A 864 -19.40 -20.61 97.25
C ASN A 864 -18.57 -21.41 98.30
N PRO A 865 -17.27 -21.71 98.07
CA PRO A 865 -16.47 -22.58 98.94
C PRO A 865 -15.74 -21.85 100.09
N TYR A 866 -16.16 -20.66 100.50
CA TYR A 866 -15.57 -19.97 101.65
C TYR A 866 -16.66 -19.37 102.54
N GLY A 867 -16.50 -19.59 103.85
CA GLY A 867 -17.60 -19.64 104.81
C GLY A 867 -18.00 -18.34 105.50
N VAL A 868 -18.99 -18.56 106.38
CA VAL A 868 -19.50 -17.74 107.49
C VAL A 868 -20.62 -16.74 107.14
N PRO A 869 -21.78 -16.80 107.84
CA PRO A 869 -22.94 -15.97 107.56
C PRO A 869 -23.04 -14.74 108.48
N ALA A 870 -23.67 -13.68 107.99
CA ALA A 870 -24.41 -12.75 108.82
C ALA A 870 -25.46 -12.02 107.96
N GLU A 871 -26.71 -12.16 108.37
CA GLU A 871 -27.78 -11.20 108.09
C GLU A 871 -27.30 -9.79 108.46
N ILE A 872 -27.81 -8.76 107.75
CA ILE A 872 -28.26 -7.47 108.29
C ILE A 872 -28.20 -6.34 107.22
N PHE A 873 -29.33 -5.63 107.11
CA PHE A 873 -29.61 -4.31 106.49
C PHE A 873 -29.92 -4.15 104.99
N ASN A 874 -31.21 -3.90 104.75
CA ASN A 874 -31.79 -2.97 103.79
C ASN A 874 -31.04 -1.62 103.76
N ASN A 875 -30.68 -1.09 102.58
CA ASN A 875 -31.39 0.01 101.88
C ASN A 875 -30.60 0.48 100.63
N PRO A 876 -31.25 1.20 99.68
CA PRO A 876 -30.81 1.40 98.30
C PRO A 876 -30.05 2.73 98.09
N SER A 877 -29.81 3.09 96.82
CA SER A 877 -29.20 4.31 96.24
C SER A 877 -27.77 4.03 95.71
N THR A 878 -27.30 4.48 94.54
CA THR A 878 -27.72 5.50 93.56
C THR A 878 -26.68 5.50 92.41
N ILE A 879 -27.07 5.86 91.16
CA ILE A 879 -26.35 6.79 90.23
C ILE A 879 -24.94 6.33 89.74
N LYS A 880 -24.53 6.27 88.46
CA LYS A 880 -24.87 6.95 87.18
C LYS A 880 -24.23 6.18 85.99
N PRO A 881 -24.56 6.54 84.73
CA PRO A 881 -24.33 5.79 83.49
C PRO A 881 -23.16 6.33 82.65
N TYR A 882 -22.60 5.52 81.74
CA TYR A 882 -21.91 5.86 80.48
C TYR A 882 -21.64 4.52 79.76
N GLY A 883 -21.84 4.30 78.46
CA GLY A 883 -22.29 5.13 77.35
C GLY A 883 -22.35 4.29 76.06
N ILE A 884 -23.14 4.79 75.11
CA ILE A 884 -22.88 4.87 73.65
C ILE A 884 -22.55 3.55 72.91
N TYR A 885 -23.52 3.05 72.13
CA TYR A 885 -23.48 2.89 70.66
C TYR A 885 -24.69 2.04 70.22
N ARG A 886 -25.63 2.65 69.46
CA ARG A 886 -26.55 1.93 68.58
C ARG A 886 -26.67 2.67 67.26
N SER A 887 -26.22 2.00 66.20
CA SER A 887 -27.08 1.73 65.04
C SER A 887 -28.23 0.82 65.46
#